data_AF-A0A2M7WND4-F1
#
_entry.id   AF-A0A2M7WND4-F1
#
_cell.length_a   1.000
_cell.length_b   1.000
_cell.length_c   1.000
_cell.angle_alpha   90.00
_cell.angle_beta   90.00
_cell.angle_gamma   90.00
#
_symmetry.space_group_name_H-M   'P 1'
#
loop_
_entity.id
_entity.type
_entity.pdbx_description
1 polymer ?
#
loop_
_entity_poly.entity_id
_entity_poly.type
_entity_poly.pdbx_seq_one_letter_code
_entity_poly.pdbx_strand_id
1 'polypeptide(L)'
;MDNLGSPELSQDFFTALNLQENTPDPCVMVIFGASGDLTKRLLIPSLFNLYCDHLLPDSFAILGMAMDDFTSDTFRDKMSVDVRKYSRQKKFDDAVWASFCDRIHYMKGRFDDARAFHQLKSFLQALNGRHDVGGNVLFYMATPPSVFGMISTGLESVGLNDEHDGWRRIIVEKPFGSDLSSARALNREILSYWKESQVYRIDHYLGKETVQNLLAFRFANGMFEPLWNRTHIDHIQITATEQVGVEWRGGYYDKSGVIRDMIQNHLFQMMAYLCMEPPVSFEAEAIRNEKFKLLSAVRIMKPEDVPENVVRGQYGEGVQSDGSAAKAYRQEHLVDPDSNTETYAALKLRIDNWRWHGVPVFLRSGKGLRTKSTEIVVQFRRAPEFTFRGTPAVDQLEANQLIFRIQPDEGIELRFLAKRPGPSMHMRKVNMNFEYDEAFTVHPGTGYETMLHDCMRGDASLFSRSDLVETSWSIVQPVLDAWTSRKAADFPNYPFGSWGPKAAFDLLGPQHRRWLARKSRVALARVPLFADSDETMLQAFAMMLKPKVFNAGDEITHIDSVGSELFILDQGRVEVLDRTGKVKTVFEAGQVFGELSLLMTKRRRATVRALTYCAIYTMNKRDFCKVLMDRPQFAERLMQVARDRYNVIMDAGELLAGGETVDE
;
A
#
# COMPACT_ATOMS: atom_id res chain seq x y z
N MET A 1 52.44 22.77 31.00
CA MET A 1 51.61 22.92 29.78
C MET A 1 50.83 21.64 29.60
N ASP A 2 49.83 21.54 30.47
CA ASP A 2 48.59 20.77 30.48
C ASP A 2 48.18 20.02 29.20
N ASN A 3 48.18 18.69 29.36
CA ASN A 3 47.06 17.79 29.10
C ASN A 3 45.76 18.45 28.59
N LEU A 4 45.48 18.28 27.30
CA LEU A 4 44.13 18.27 26.75
C LEU A 4 43.76 16.82 26.47
N GLY A 5 43.03 16.23 27.42
CA GLY A 5 42.40 14.93 27.26
C GLY A 5 41.36 14.97 26.13
N SER A 6 41.31 13.87 25.39
CA SER A 6 40.29 13.54 24.39
C SER A 6 38.88 13.72 24.97
N PRO A 7 37.91 14.27 24.21
CA PRO A 7 36.53 14.30 24.65
C PRO A 7 35.95 12.89 24.52
N GLU A 8 35.95 12.13 25.62
CA GLU A 8 35.02 11.02 25.79
C GLU A 8 33.61 11.62 25.75
N LEU A 9 32.88 11.38 24.65
CA LEU A 9 31.45 11.63 24.59
C LEU A 9 30.82 10.77 25.70
N SER A 10 30.28 11.43 26.74
CA SER A 10 29.82 10.75 27.95
C SER A 10 28.67 9.80 27.64
N GLN A 11 28.59 8.71 28.40
CA GLN A 11 27.53 7.72 28.32
C GLN A 11 26.13 8.33 28.49
N ASP A 12 26.04 9.45 29.21
CA ASP A 12 24.82 10.25 29.36
C ASP A 12 24.33 10.87 28.05
N PHE A 13 25.22 11.20 27.11
CA PHE A 13 24.85 11.74 25.80
C PHE A 13 24.20 10.68 24.90
N PHE A 14 24.75 9.46 24.90
CA PHE A 14 24.16 8.32 24.18
C PHE A 14 22.85 7.84 24.83
N THR A 15 22.75 7.93 26.15
CA THR A 15 21.52 7.65 26.90
C THR A 15 20.43 8.68 26.58
N ALA A 16 20.78 9.97 26.51
CA ALA A 16 19.85 11.04 26.12
C ALA A 16 19.37 10.94 24.65
N LEU A 17 20.10 10.21 23.80
CA LEU A 17 19.74 9.92 22.40
C LEU A 17 19.00 8.56 22.23
N ASN A 18 18.68 7.84 23.32
CA ASN A 18 18.10 6.49 23.29
C ASN A 18 18.91 5.46 22.47
N LEU A 19 20.22 5.66 22.30
CA LEU A 19 21.04 4.81 21.44
C LEU A 19 21.54 3.53 22.14
N GLN A 20 21.70 3.53 23.48
CA GLN A 20 22.22 2.36 24.20
C GLN A 20 21.18 1.27 24.54
N GLU A 21 19.89 1.58 24.68
CA GLU A 21 18.86 0.57 24.99
C GLU A 21 18.37 -0.22 23.75
N ASN A 22 18.89 0.10 22.56
CA ASN A 22 18.39 -0.45 21.31
C ASN A 22 19.39 -1.32 20.54
N THR A 23 20.66 -1.40 20.92
CA THR A 23 21.63 -2.26 20.21
C THR A 23 21.34 -3.74 20.48
N PRO A 24 21.23 -4.59 19.44
CA PRO A 24 21.01 -6.02 19.62
C PRO A 24 22.19 -6.74 20.29
N ASP A 25 21.93 -7.93 20.86
CA ASP A 25 23.01 -8.79 21.37
C ASP A 25 24.00 -9.17 20.23
N PRO A 26 25.29 -9.34 20.54
CA PRO A 26 26.25 -9.94 19.63
C PRO A 26 25.72 -11.23 19.01
N CYS A 27 25.89 -11.41 17.70
CA CYS A 27 25.43 -12.62 17.01
C CYS A 27 26.14 -12.87 15.66
N VAL A 28 26.00 -14.10 15.16
CA VAL A 28 26.28 -14.42 13.75
C VAL A 28 24.96 -14.51 12.99
N MET A 29 24.87 -13.83 11.86
CA MET A 29 23.76 -14.01 10.91
C MET A 29 24.17 -14.96 9.79
N VAL A 30 23.50 -16.10 9.69
CA VAL A 30 23.68 -17.06 8.59
C VAL A 30 22.62 -16.80 7.52
N ILE A 31 23.04 -16.55 6.28
CA ILE A 31 22.12 -16.33 5.15
C ILE A 31 22.16 -17.56 4.24
N PHE A 32 21.12 -18.39 4.30
CA PHE A 32 20.94 -19.47 3.34
C PHE A 32 20.41 -18.91 2.02
N GLY A 33 21.01 -19.28 0.89
CA GLY A 33 20.70 -18.67 -0.40
C GLY A 33 21.41 -17.32 -0.61
N ALA A 34 22.59 -17.15 -0.01
CA ALA A 34 23.32 -15.87 0.00
C ALA A 34 23.66 -15.29 -1.39
N SER A 35 23.75 -16.12 -2.44
CA SER A 35 23.99 -15.67 -3.82
C SER A 35 22.75 -15.09 -4.51
N GLY A 36 21.57 -15.19 -3.89
CA GLY A 36 20.29 -14.78 -4.44
C GLY A 36 20.08 -13.26 -4.55
N ASP A 37 19.04 -12.86 -5.30
CA ASP A 37 18.72 -11.46 -5.58
C ASP A 37 18.28 -10.68 -4.33
N LEU A 38 17.60 -11.35 -3.39
CA LEU A 38 17.18 -10.76 -2.10
C LEU A 38 18.38 -10.28 -1.28
N THR A 39 19.42 -11.10 -1.19
CA THR A 39 20.61 -10.83 -0.37
C THR A 39 21.34 -9.58 -0.83
N LYS A 40 21.61 -9.46 -2.14
CA LYS A 40 22.36 -8.33 -2.69
C LYS A 40 21.55 -7.04 -2.77
N ARG A 41 20.22 -7.12 -2.94
CA ARG A 41 19.36 -5.95 -3.08
C ARG A 41 18.85 -5.41 -1.76
N LEU A 42 18.60 -6.28 -0.77
CA LEU A 42 17.91 -5.91 0.46
C LEU A 42 18.73 -6.26 1.71
N LEU A 43 19.16 -7.51 1.89
CA LEU A 43 19.75 -7.92 3.18
C LEU A 43 21.10 -7.26 3.49
N ILE A 44 22.09 -7.41 2.60
CA ILE A 44 23.41 -6.81 2.80
C ILE A 44 23.35 -5.28 2.85
N PRO A 45 22.62 -4.60 1.93
CA PRO A 45 22.41 -3.16 2.06
C PRO A 45 21.74 -2.75 3.37
N SER A 46 20.74 -3.50 3.86
CA SER A 46 20.06 -3.19 5.13
C SER A 46 21.00 -3.33 6.32
N LEU A 47 21.78 -4.41 6.38
CA LEU A 47 22.77 -4.62 7.44
C LEU A 47 23.86 -3.54 7.40
N PHE A 48 24.31 -3.14 6.20
CA PHE A 48 25.26 -2.04 6.06
C PHE A 48 24.66 -0.71 6.53
N ASN A 49 23.40 -0.42 6.22
CA ASN A 49 22.73 0.78 6.70
C ASN A 49 22.65 0.80 8.24
N LEU A 50 22.24 -0.32 8.86
CA LEU A 50 22.23 -0.47 10.32
C LEU A 50 23.63 -0.32 10.93
N TYR A 51 24.67 -0.81 10.25
CA TYR A 51 26.05 -0.63 10.68
C TYR A 51 26.48 0.85 10.69
N CYS A 52 26.19 1.56 9.59
CA CYS A 52 26.48 3.00 9.49
C CYS A 52 25.72 3.83 10.52
N ASP A 53 24.52 3.40 10.89
CA ASP A 53 23.67 4.08 11.87
C ASP A 53 23.98 3.65 13.33
N HIS A 54 25.02 2.82 13.54
CA HIS A 54 25.43 2.28 14.84
C HIS A 54 24.34 1.48 15.58
N LEU A 55 23.49 0.79 14.80
CA LEU A 55 22.39 -0.06 15.29
C LEU A 55 22.72 -1.56 15.24
N LEU A 56 23.93 -1.93 14.82
CA LEU A 56 24.44 -3.30 14.94
C LEU A 56 25.43 -3.39 16.11
N PRO A 57 25.54 -4.56 16.77
CA PRO A 57 26.58 -4.78 17.76
C PRO A 57 27.98 -4.75 17.13
N ASP A 58 28.96 -4.26 17.88
CA ASP A 58 30.37 -4.27 17.46
C ASP A 58 30.88 -5.70 17.19
N SER A 59 30.40 -6.66 17.97
CA SER A 59 30.62 -8.10 17.78
C SER A 59 29.54 -8.71 16.90
N PHE A 60 29.75 -8.61 15.59
CA PHE A 60 28.84 -9.15 14.57
C PHE A 60 29.58 -9.75 13.39
N ALA A 61 29.04 -10.86 12.85
CA ALA A 61 29.53 -11.52 11.64
C ALA A 61 28.38 -12.03 10.77
N ILE A 62 28.61 -12.08 9.45
CA ILE A 62 27.67 -12.62 8.46
C ILE A 62 28.31 -13.85 7.81
N LEU A 63 27.56 -14.96 7.73
CA LEU A 63 27.97 -16.15 7.00
C LEU A 63 26.95 -16.47 5.91
N GLY A 64 27.32 -16.19 4.65
CA GLY A 64 26.54 -16.62 3.50
C GLY A 64 26.76 -18.09 3.18
N MET A 65 25.69 -18.84 2.93
CA MET A 65 25.75 -20.21 2.44
C MET A 65 24.93 -20.40 1.17
N ALA A 66 25.57 -20.86 0.10
CA ALA A 66 24.91 -21.18 -1.17
C ALA A 66 25.70 -22.23 -1.98
N MET A 67 25.14 -22.64 -3.13
CA MET A 67 25.75 -23.65 -4.00
C MET A 67 26.81 -23.07 -4.95
N ASP A 68 26.77 -21.76 -5.18
CA ASP A 68 27.68 -21.05 -6.09
C ASP A 68 29.14 -21.13 -5.63
N ASP A 69 30.05 -21.12 -6.59
CA ASP A 69 31.48 -21.27 -6.35
C ASP A 69 32.14 -19.92 -6.02
N PHE A 70 31.87 -19.44 -4.80
CA PHE A 70 32.53 -18.27 -4.24
C PHE A 70 33.48 -18.65 -3.10
N THR A 71 34.54 -17.87 -2.96
CA THR A 71 35.32 -17.75 -1.72
C THR A 71 34.77 -16.56 -0.93
N SER A 72 35.22 -16.37 0.31
CA SER A 72 34.83 -15.16 1.06
C SER A 72 35.27 -13.89 0.31
N ASP A 73 36.44 -13.88 -0.31
CA ASP A 73 36.95 -12.72 -1.04
C ASP A 73 36.12 -12.42 -2.29
N THR A 74 35.84 -13.43 -3.14
CA THR A 74 35.06 -13.19 -4.36
C THR A 74 33.60 -12.85 -4.05
N PHE A 75 33.06 -13.35 -2.93
CA PHE A 75 31.73 -12.96 -2.45
C PHE A 75 31.71 -11.50 -1.96
N ARG A 76 32.74 -11.07 -1.20
CA ARG A 76 32.92 -9.68 -0.76
C ARG A 76 33.05 -8.71 -1.93
N ASP A 77 33.83 -9.06 -2.95
CA ASP A 77 33.97 -8.26 -4.17
C ASP A 77 32.62 -8.03 -4.84
N LYS A 78 31.84 -9.11 -4.97
CA LYS A 78 30.49 -9.05 -5.54
C LYS A 78 29.56 -8.15 -4.71
N MET A 79 29.51 -8.34 -3.40
CA MET A 79 28.68 -7.53 -2.50
C MET A 79 29.10 -6.05 -2.50
N SER A 80 30.39 -5.77 -2.65
CA SER A 80 30.94 -4.40 -2.72
C SER A 80 30.44 -3.62 -3.93
N VAL A 81 30.17 -4.30 -5.05
CA VAL A 81 29.55 -3.68 -6.23
C VAL A 81 28.07 -3.44 -6.00
N ASP A 82 27.35 -4.46 -5.49
CA ASP A 82 25.90 -4.42 -5.34
C ASP A 82 25.47 -3.42 -4.24
N VAL A 83 26.19 -3.32 -3.12
CA VAL A 83 25.83 -2.44 -1.99
C VAL A 83 25.82 -0.96 -2.38
N ARG A 84 26.73 -0.52 -3.25
CA ARG A 84 26.80 0.87 -3.73
C ARG A 84 25.58 1.27 -4.54
N LYS A 85 24.89 0.29 -5.14
CA LYS A 85 23.68 0.51 -5.94
C LYS A 85 22.42 0.53 -5.09
N TYR A 86 22.37 -0.29 -4.04
CA TYR A 86 21.13 -0.55 -3.29
C TYR A 86 21.10 0.04 -1.88
N SER A 87 22.24 0.44 -1.30
CA SER A 87 22.26 1.15 -0.02
C SER A 87 21.63 2.54 -0.15
N ARG A 88 20.92 2.98 0.90
CA ARG A 88 20.32 4.32 0.97
C ARG A 88 21.31 5.40 1.41
N GLN A 89 22.54 5.04 1.76
CA GLN A 89 23.54 5.97 2.27
C GLN A 89 23.90 6.99 1.18
N LYS A 90 23.56 8.27 1.42
CA LYS A 90 23.77 9.36 0.46
C LYS A 90 25.25 9.59 0.15
N LYS A 91 26.11 9.35 1.14
CA LYS A 91 27.58 9.39 1.01
C LYS A 91 28.10 8.01 1.38
N PHE A 92 28.65 7.32 0.40
CA PHE A 92 29.24 6.01 0.62
C PHE A 92 30.67 6.19 1.14
N ASP A 93 30.94 5.70 2.36
CA ASP A 93 32.28 5.73 2.96
C ASP A 93 32.96 4.38 2.74
N ASP A 94 34.03 4.38 1.95
CA ASP A 94 34.78 3.18 1.59
C ASP A 94 35.51 2.55 2.79
N ALA A 95 35.91 3.35 3.78
CA ALA A 95 36.58 2.85 4.98
C ALA A 95 35.58 2.16 5.91
N VAL A 96 34.39 2.75 6.08
CA VAL A 96 33.29 2.13 6.84
C VAL A 96 32.83 0.84 6.16
N TRP A 97 32.69 0.84 4.83
CA TRP A 97 32.38 -0.36 4.08
C TRP A 97 33.45 -1.44 4.24
N ALA A 98 34.73 -1.11 4.13
CA ALA A 98 35.81 -2.08 4.31
C ALA A 98 35.74 -2.77 5.68
N SER A 99 35.52 -1.99 6.75
CA SER A 99 35.34 -2.50 8.11
C SER A 99 34.13 -3.45 8.24
N PHE A 100 33.02 -3.13 7.59
CA PHE A 100 31.84 -4.00 7.58
C PHE A 100 32.06 -5.25 6.71
N CYS A 101 32.64 -5.09 5.52
CA CYS A 101 32.86 -6.13 4.54
C CYS A 101 33.78 -7.26 5.08
N ASP A 102 34.73 -6.91 5.94
CA ASP A 102 35.61 -7.88 6.61
C ASP A 102 34.88 -8.86 7.53
N ARG A 103 33.64 -8.55 7.92
CA ARG A 103 32.75 -9.39 8.74
C ARG A 103 31.89 -10.33 7.89
N ILE A 104 31.96 -10.24 6.57
CA ILE A 104 31.18 -11.06 5.64
C ILE A 104 32.00 -12.29 5.27
N HIS A 105 31.46 -13.47 5.50
CA HIS A 105 32.07 -14.75 5.17
C HIS A 105 31.17 -15.55 4.24
N TYR A 106 31.77 -16.48 3.51
CA TYR A 106 31.03 -17.35 2.60
C TYR A 106 31.46 -18.80 2.76
N MET A 107 30.48 -19.69 2.72
CA MET A 107 30.65 -21.13 2.70
C MET A 107 29.84 -21.73 1.55
N LYS A 108 30.51 -22.48 0.68
CA LYS A 108 29.83 -23.30 -0.33
C LYS A 108 29.25 -24.54 0.34
N GLY A 109 27.98 -24.84 0.06
CA GLY A 109 27.36 -26.07 0.55
C GLY A 109 25.98 -26.31 -0.03
N ARG A 110 25.60 -27.59 -0.11
CA ARG A 110 24.25 -28.00 -0.48
C ARG A 110 23.43 -28.25 0.77
N PHE A 111 22.15 -27.95 0.71
CA PHE A 111 21.24 -28.12 1.86
C PHE A 111 20.81 -29.59 2.07
N ASP A 112 21.06 -30.47 1.11
CA ASP A 112 20.82 -31.92 1.22
C ASP A 112 22.06 -32.72 1.67
N ASP A 113 23.21 -32.07 1.91
CA ASP A 113 24.43 -32.73 2.37
C ASP A 113 24.64 -32.54 3.88
N ALA A 114 24.47 -33.60 4.65
CA ALA A 114 24.69 -33.60 6.10
C ALA A 114 26.11 -33.12 6.49
N ARG A 115 27.14 -33.40 5.66
CA ARG A 115 28.50 -32.93 5.94
C ARG A 115 28.62 -31.42 5.89
N ALA A 116 27.81 -30.75 5.07
CA ALA A 116 27.77 -29.30 5.00
C ALA A 116 27.27 -28.69 6.32
N PHE A 117 26.32 -29.31 7.02
CA PHE A 117 25.85 -28.81 8.32
C PHE A 117 26.87 -29.03 9.44
N HIS A 118 27.64 -30.13 9.41
CA HIS A 118 28.78 -30.31 10.32
C HIS A 118 29.85 -29.24 10.08
N GLN A 119 30.18 -28.96 8.82
CA GLN A 119 31.11 -27.89 8.47
C GLN A 119 30.59 -26.51 8.88
N LEU A 120 29.29 -26.23 8.71
CA LEU A 120 28.63 -25.01 9.17
C LEU A 120 28.81 -24.83 10.68
N LYS A 121 28.56 -25.88 11.48
CA LYS A 121 28.76 -25.85 12.93
C LYS A 121 30.20 -25.50 13.30
N SER A 122 31.19 -26.14 12.67
CA SER A 122 32.60 -25.82 12.90
C SER A 122 32.97 -24.39 12.47
N PHE A 123 32.39 -23.90 11.38
CA PHE A 123 32.62 -22.52 10.92
C PHE A 123 32.05 -21.50 11.92
N LEU A 124 30.84 -21.72 12.43
CA LEU A 124 30.22 -20.87 13.44
C LEU A 124 31.04 -20.83 14.73
N GLN A 125 31.58 -21.97 15.17
CA GLN A 125 32.48 -22.03 16.33
C GLN A 125 33.76 -21.20 16.11
N ALA A 126 34.35 -21.27 14.90
CA ALA A 126 35.52 -20.48 14.55
C ALA A 126 35.22 -18.97 14.51
N LEU A 127 34.06 -18.58 13.98
CA LEU A 127 33.63 -17.18 13.99
C LEU A 127 33.35 -16.67 15.39
N ASN A 128 32.77 -17.50 16.26
CA ASN A 128 32.52 -17.14 17.65
C ASN A 128 33.82 -16.82 18.39
N GLY A 129 34.86 -17.63 18.21
CA GLY A 129 36.18 -17.34 18.79
C GLY A 129 36.89 -16.11 18.19
N ARG A 130 36.62 -15.76 16.93
CA ARG A 130 37.26 -14.63 16.23
C ARG A 130 36.60 -13.28 16.52
N HIS A 131 35.28 -13.27 16.66
CA HIS A 131 34.47 -12.04 16.72
C HIS A 131 33.75 -11.84 18.06
N ASP A 132 33.92 -12.76 19.03
CA ASP A 132 33.30 -12.70 20.36
C ASP A 132 31.79 -12.44 20.33
N VAL A 133 31.09 -13.19 19.47
CA VAL A 133 29.65 -13.00 19.15
C VAL A 133 28.70 -13.68 20.13
N GLY A 134 29.17 -14.03 21.33
CA GLY A 134 28.34 -14.49 22.45
C GLY A 134 27.55 -15.79 22.21
N GLY A 135 27.87 -16.56 21.16
CA GLY A 135 27.19 -17.80 20.82
C GLY A 135 25.82 -17.66 20.16
N ASN A 136 25.26 -16.47 19.99
CA ASN A 136 23.93 -16.27 19.38
C ASN A 136 23.95 -16.41 17.85
N VAL A 137 22.90 -17.02 17.28
CA VAL A 137 22.84 -17.25 15.83
C VAL A 137 21.44 -16.93 15.27
N LEU A 138 21.43 -16.09 14.23
CA LEU A 138 20.26 -15.76 13.43
C LEU A 138 20.34 -16.47 12.06
N PHE A 139 19.41 -17.37 11.78
CA PHE A 139 19.32 -18.08 10.50
C PHE A 139 18.30 -17.41 9.58
N TYR A 140 18.75 -16.76 8.51
CA TYR A 140 17.90 -16.18 7.49
C TYR A 140 17.71 -17.15 6.32
N MET A 141 16.48 -17.60 6.10
CA MET A 141 16.13 -18.49 5.00
C MET A 141 15.77 -17.69 3.73
N ALA A 142 16.78 -17.13 3.04
CA ALA A 142 16.61 -16.46 1.74
C ALA A 142 16.49 -17.48 0.59
N THR A 143 15.64 -18.50 0.80
CA THR A 143 15.44 -19.64 -0.11
C THR A 143 13.94 -19.86 -0.36
N PRO A 144 13.55 -20.62 -1.41
CA PRO A 144 12.15 -20.96 -1.62
C PRO A 144 11.57 -21.81 -0.47
N PRO A 145 10.25 -21.72 -0.17
CA PRO A 145 9.64 -22.43 0.96
C PRO A 145 9.83 -23.94 0.97
N SER A 146 9.98 -24.56 -0.21
CA SER A 146 10.23 -26.00 -0.35
C SER A 146 11.54 -26.47 0.29
N VAL A 147 12.43 -25.54 0.65
CA VAL A 147 13.75 -25.82 1.20
C VAL A 147 13.79 -25.62 2.73
N PHE A 148 12.78 -24.99 3.32
CA PHE A 148 12.77 -24.64 4.76
C PHE A 148 12.86 -25.88 5.67
N GLY A 149 12.11 -26.95 5.35
CA GLY A 149 12.17 -28.21 6.09
C GLY A 149 13.52 -28.91 5.99
N MET A 150 14.12 -28.91 4.79
CA MET A 150 15.45 -29.48 4.55
C MET A 150 16.53 -28.77 5.36
N ILE A 151 16.54 -27.43 5.36
CA ILE A 151 17.47 -26.63 6.16
C ILE A 151 17.24 -26.87 7.66
N SER A 152 15.98 -26.89 8.10
CA SER A 152 15.63 -27.12 9.52
C SER A 152 16.09 -28.48 10.01
N THR A 153 15.88 -29.53 9.20
CA THR A 153 16.37 -30.89 9.49
C THR A 153 17.91 -30.93 9.57
N GLY A 154 18.59 -30.26 8.64
CA GLY A 154 20.05 -30.18 8.65
C GLY A 154 20.59 -29.48 9.90
N LEU A 155 19.96 -28.38 10.32
CA LEU A 155 20.32 -27.64 11.53
C LEU A 155 20.08 -28.46 12.80
N GLU A 156 18.93 -29.14 12.90
CA GLU A 156 18.61 -30.04 14.02
C GLU A 156 19.61 -31.19 14.13
N SER A 157 20.00 -31.80 13.01
CA SER A 157 20.92 -32.95 13.01
C SER A 157 22.27 -32.69 13.66
N VAL A 158 22.66 -31.40 13.76
CA VAL A 158 23.89 -30.95 14.41
C VAL A 158 23.64 -30.13 15.68
N GLY A 159 22.39 -30.02 16.15
CA GLY A 159 21.99 -29.28 17.35
C GLY A 159 22.15 -27.77 17.24
N LEU A 160 22.03 -27.19 16.04
CA LEU A 160 22.13 -25.75 15.81
C LEU A 160 20.79 -25.01 16.00
N ASN A 161 19.70 -25.72 16.26
CA ASN A 161 18.40 -25.16 16.65
C ASN A 161 18.19 -25.06 18.18
N ASP A 162 19.07 -25.70 18.96
CA ASP A 162 19.00 -25.70 20.43
C ASP A 162 19.55 -24.40 21.04
N GLU A 163 18.90 -23.90 22.09
CA GLU A 163 19.25 -22.65 22.77
C GLU A 163 20.18 -22.84 23.97
N HIS A 164 21.09 -23.83 23.91
CA HIS A 164 21.96 -24.19 25.04
C HIS A 164 23.07 -23.17 25.32
N ASP A 165 23.62 -22.56 24.28
CA ASP A 165 24.80 -21.69 24.29
C ASP A 165 24.52 -20.30 23.70
N GLY A 166 23.24 -19.89 23.69
CA GLY A 166 22.75 -18.63 23.15
C GLY A 166 21.39 -18.80 22.48
N TRP A 167 20.74 -17.71 22.11
CA TRP A 167 19.48 -17.80 21.39
C TRP A 167 19.69 -18.30 19.96
N ARG A 168 18.70 -19.02 19.43
CA ARG A 168 18.64 -19.46 18.02
C ARG A 168 17.34 -18.96 17.42
N ARG A 169 17.43 -18.12 16.41
CA ARG A 169 16.26 -17.52 15.75
C ARG A 169 16.32 -17.80 14.27
N ILE A 170 15.15 -17.98 13.67
CA ILE A 170 15.02 -18.17 12.22
C ILE A 170 14.14 -17.08 11.66
N ILE A 171 14.57 -16.52 10.53
CA ILE A 171 13.74 -15.71 9.67
C ILE A 171 13.35 -16.55 8.46
N VAL A 172 12.05 -16.61 8.19
CA VAL A 172 11.49 -17.28 7.01
C VAL A 172 10.81 -16.23 6.12
N GLU A 173 11.06 -16.36 4.82
CA GLU A 173 10.50 -15.49 3.78
C GLU A 173 9.12 -15.95 3.31
N LYS A 174 8.34 -15.01 2.77
CA LYS A 174 7.10 -15.33 2.07
C LYS A 174 7.40 -16.04 0.74
N PRO A 175 6.51 -16.92 0.24
CA PRO A 175 5.14 -17.19 0.71
C PRO A 175 5.05 -18.26 1.81
N PHE A 176 4.14 -18.03 2.78
CA PHE A 176 3.80 -18.99 3.83
C PHE A 176 2.65 -19.91 3.41
N GLY A 177 2.95 -20.84 2.50
CA GLY A 177 1.94 -21.66 1.83
C GLY A 177 1.28 -20.95 0.64
N SER A 178 0.43 -21.68 -0.07
CA SER A 178 -0.37 -21.20 -1.21
C SER A 178 -1.88 -21.22 -0.95
N ASP A 179 -2.28 -21.82 0.15
CA ASP A 179 -3.65 -22.01 0.62
C ASP A 179 -3.59 -22.39 2.10
N LEU A 180 -4.75 -22.52 2.75
CA LEU A 180 -4.83 -22.86 4.17
C LEU A 180 -4.18 -24.21 4.50
N SER A 181 -4.32 -25.21 3.64
CA SER A 181 -3.81 -26.56 3.88
C SER A 181 -2.28 -26.61 3.85
N SER A 182 -1.69 -26.04 2.81
CA SER A 182 -0.24 -25.93 2.63
C SER A 182 0.39 -25.03 3.69
N ALA A 183 -0.26 -23.94 4.11
CA ALA A 183 0.22 -23.09 5.20
C ALA A 183 0.28 -23.85 6.54
N ARG A 184 -0.77 -24.63 6.86
CA ARG A 184 -0.79 -25.52 8.03
C ARG A 184 0.29 -26.60 7.95
N ALA A 185 0.49 -27.20 6.78
CA ALA A 185 1.52 -28.20 6.57
C ALA A 185 2.93 -27.61 6.82
N LEU A 186 3.22 -26.45 6.24
CA LEU A 186 4.48 -25.75 6.42
C LEU A 186 4.70 -25.32 7.88
N ASN A 187 3.67 -24.80 8.55
CA ASN A 187 3.76 -24.45 9.98
C ASN A 187 4.08 -25.68 10.83
N ARG A 188 3.41 -26.82 10.60
CA ARG A 188 3.68 -28.07 11.34
C ARG A 188 5.09 -28.58 11.11
N GLU A 189 5.59 -28.48 9.88
CA GLU A 189 6.95 -28.87 9.53
C GLU A 189 7.99 -27.96 10.20
N ILE A 190 7.83 -26.64 10.18
CA ILE A 190 8.76 -25.74 10.87
C ILE A 190 8.72 -25.98 12.39
N LEU A 191 7.52 -26.11 12.96
CA LEU A 191 7.35 -26.27 14.41
C LEU A 191 7.72 -27.66 14.94
N SER A 192 8.03 -28.64 14.08
CA SER A 192 8.66 -29.87 14.54
C SER A 192 10.13 -29.69 14.91
N TYR A 193 10.79 -28.65 14.38
CA TYR A 193 12.22 -28.37 14.61
C TYR A 193 12.47 -27.12 15.46
N TRP A 194 11.51 -26.18 15.48
CA TRP A 194 11.65 -24.88 16.12
C TRP A 194 10.50 -24.59 17.08
N LYS A 195 10.77 -23.89 18.17
CA LYS A 195 9.71 -23.31 19.02
C LYS A 195 9.14 -22.08 18.32
N GLU A 196 7.86 -21.77 18.55
CA GLU A 196 7.22 -20.58 17.95
C GLU A 196 7.95 -19.27 18.32
N SER A 197 8.55 -19.18 19.51
CA SER A 197 9.36 -18.04 19.95
C SER A 197 10.66 -17.84 19.15
N GLN A 198 11.12 -18.88 18.44
CA GLN A 198 12.32 -18.84 17.61
C GLN A 198 12.01 -18.44 16.15
N VAL A 199 10.73 -18.41 15.75
CA VAL A 199 10.32 -18.28 14.34
C VAL A 199 9.82 -16.87 14.03
N TYR A 200 10.51 -16.20 13.11
CA TYR A 200 10.26 -14.84 12.67
C TYR A 200 9.78 -14.85 11.21
N ARG A 201 8.45 -14.81 11.01
CA ARG A 201 7.82 -14.79 9.68
C ARG A 201 7.74 -13.38 9.14
N ILE A 202 8.52 -13.07 8.10
CA ILE A 202 8.63 -11.72 7.56
C ILE A 202 7.38 -11.28 6.79
N ASP A 203 6.94 -10.06 7.10
CA ASP A 203 6.14 -9.21 6.26
C ASP A 203 6.78 -7.80 6.28
N HIS A 204 7.54 -7.48 5.24
CA HIS A 204 8.30 -6.22 5.15
C HIS A 204 7.42 -4.94 5.17
N TYR A 205 6.10 -5.03 5.00
CA TYR A 205 5.24 -3.85 5.19
C TYR A 205 5.16 -3.47 6.67
N LEU A 206 5.27 -4.43 7.59
CA LEU A 206 5.24 -4.15 9.03
C LEU A 206 6.50 -3.45 9.52
N GLY A 207 7.63 -3.65 8.82
CA GLY A 207 8.87 -2.91 9.08
C GLY A 207 8.81 -1.43 8.66
N LYS A 208 7.78 -0.98 7.93
CA LYS A 208 7.69 0.41 7.50
C LYS A 208 7.29 1.32 8.67
N GLU A 209 8.05 2.39 8.87
CA GLU A 209 7.77 3.43 9.89
C GLU A 209 6.32 3.94 9.83
N THR A 210 5.79 4.17 8.64
CA THR A 210 4.41 4.63 8.45
C THR A 210 3.35 3.62 8.90
N VAL A 211 3.64 2.32 8.82
CA VAL A 211 2.75 1.26 9.31
C VAL A 211 2.84 1.16 10.83
N GLN A 212 4.03 1.25 11.41
CA GLN A 212 4.23 1.26 12.86
C GLN A 212 3.56 2.47 13.52
N ASN A 213 3.63 3.65 12.88
CA ASN A 213 2.98 4.85 13.38
C ASN A 213 1.45 4.74 13.44
N LEU A 214 0.81 3.73 12.82
CA LEU A 214 -0.62 3.47 13.05
C LEU A 214 -0.91 3.20 14.53
N LEU A 215 -0.02 2.48 15.22
CA LEU A 215 -0.17 2.19 16.65
C LEU A 215 0.05 3.42 17.50
N ALA A 216 1.15 4.15 17.25
CA ALA A 216 1.45 5.38 17.95
C ALA A 216 0.33 6.42 17.76
N PHE A 217 -0.14 6.59 16.52
CA PHE A 217 -1.25 7.48 16.22
C PHE A 217 -2.51 7.11 17.00
N ARG A 218 -2.93 5.84 17.00
CA ARG A 218 -4.16 5.41 17.66
C ARG A 218 -4.10 5.51 19.18
N PHE A 219 -3.02 5.02 19.77
CA PHE A 219 -2.98 4.78 21.22
C PHE A 219 -2.24 5.86 22.02
N ALA A 220 -1.42 6.71 21.39
CA ALA A 220 -0.80 7.85 22.06
C ALA A 220 -1.68 9.13 22.03
N ASN A 221 -2.69 9.17 21.15
CA ASN A 221 -3.52 10.36 20.96
C ASN A 221 -4.93 10.15 21.52
N GLY A 222 -5.15 10.56 22.77
CA GLY A 222 -6.43 10.43 23.46
C GLY A 222 -7.63 11.10 22.76
N MET A 223 -7.38 12.03 21.83
CA MET A 223 -8.43 12.66 21.01
C MET A 223 -9.03 11.70 19.96
N PHE A 224 -8.24 10.79 19.38
CA PHE A 224 -8.69 9.96 18.25
C PHE A 224 -9.31 8.63 18.68
N GLU A 225 -8.83 7.99 19.74
CA GLU A 225 -9.33 6.67 20.17
C GLU A 225 -10.85 6.65 20.48
N PRO A 226 -11.47 7.67 21.12
CA PRO A 226 -12.92 7.73 21.30
C PRO A 226 -13.72 7.74 19.98
N LEU A 227 -13.12 8.22 18.90
CA LEU A 227 -13.71 8.26 17.56
C LEU A 227 -13.50 6.94 16.79
N TRP A 228 -12.75 5.99 17.35
CA TRP A 228 -12.25 4.83 16.61
C TRP A 228 -13.20 3.61 16.65
N ASN A 229 -14.47 3.82 16.31
CA ASN A 229 -15.49 2.77 16.40
C ASN A 229 -16.69 3.03 15.46
N ARG A 230 -17.61 2.06 15.40
CA ARG A 230 -18.79 2.07 14.53
C ARG A 230 -19.76 3.25 14.70
N THR A 231 -19.75 3.97 15.83
CA THR A 231 -20.63 5.14 15.99
C THR A 231 -20.10 6.36 15.25
N HIS A 232 -18.79 6.43 15.01
CA HIS A 232 -18.13 7.57 14.38
C HIS A 232 -17.58 7.24 12.99
N ILE A 233 -17.16 6.00 12.74
CA ILE A 233 -16.62 5.57 11.45
C ILE A 233 -17.74 4.99 10.57
N ASP A 234 -17.81 5.45 9.31
CA ASP A 234 -18.71 4.88 8.30
C ASP A 234 -18.08 3.67 7.61
N HIS A 235 -16.84 3.81 7.13
CA HIS A 235 -16.10 2.74 6.47
C HIS A 235 -14.58 3.01 6.46
N ILE A 236 -13.83 1.97 6.15
CA ILE A 236 -12.37 2.01 6.02
C ILE A 236 -11.99 1.55 4.61
N GLN A 237 -10.96 2.17 4.04
CA GLN A 237 -10.36 1.76 2.77
C GLN A 237 -8.87 1.50 2.98
N ILE A 238 -8.35 0.39 2.47
CA ILE A 238 -6.91 0.09 2.42
C ILE A 238 -6.57 -0.22 0.97
N THR A 239 -5.71 0.61 0.39
CA THR A 239 -5.32 0.54 -1.02
C THR A 239 -3.83 0.27 -1.12
N ALA A 240 -3.43 -0.69 -1.95
CA ALA A 240 -2.04 -0.90 -2.35
C ALA A 240 -1.94 -1.18 -3.86
N THR A 241 -1.68 -0.14 -4.66
CA THR A 241 -1.62 -0.20 -6.12
C THR A 241 -0.19 -0.08 -6.63
N GLU A 242 0.10 -0.76 -7.73
CA GLU A 242 1.40 -0.73 -8.40
C GLU A 242 1.25 -0.32 -9.86
N GLN A 243 2.21 0.49 -10.33
CA GLN A 243 2.30 0.88 -11.75
C GLN A 243 2.92 -0.21 -12.63
N VAL A 244 3.80 -1.01 -12.06
CA VAL A 244 4.50 -2.07 -12.77
C VAL A 244 3.58 -3.27 -13.01
N GLY A 245 3.82 -3.96 -14.13
CA GLY A 245 3.21 -5.25 -14.42
C GLY A 245 3.90 -6.40 -13.67
N VAL A 246 3.75 -7.61 -14.20
CA VAL A 246 4.44 -8.80 -13.69
C VAL A 246 5.88 -8.94 -14.21
N GLU A 247 6.17 -8.30 -15.34
CA GLU A 247 7.48 -8.29 -15.99
C GLU A 247 8.06 -9.72 -16.16
N TRP A 248 9.30 -9.95 -15.74
CA TRP A 248 9.98 -11.25 -15.85
C TRP A 248 9.50 -12.30 -14.85
N ARG A 249 8.60 -11.96 -13.93
CA ARG A 249 8.15 -12.85 -12.85
C ARG A 249 6.84 -13.58 -13.17
N GLY A 250 6.40 -13.57 -14.44
CA GLY A 250 5.11 -14.14 -14.86
C GLY A 250 4.87 -15.56 -14.38
N GLY A 251 5.81 -16.49 -14.61
CA GLY A 251 5.64 -17.89 -14.21
C GLY A 251 5.52 -18.15 -12.70
N TYR A 252 6.04 -17.26 -11.86
CA TYR A 252 5.82 -17.31 -10.40
C TYR A 252 4.46 -16.68 -10.04
N TYR A 253 4.19 -15.50 -10.59
CA TYR A 253 2.99 -14.73 -10.24
C TYR A 253 1.71 -15.43 -10.70
N ASP A 254 1.76 -16.16 -11.82
CA ASP A 254 0.62 -16.91 -12.38
C ASP A 254 0.15 -18.06 -11.48
N LYS A 255 0.93 -18.42 -10.46
CA LYS A 255 0.53 -19.37 -9.40
C LYS A 255 0.08 -18.67 -8.12
N SER A 256 0.40 -17.39 -7.98
CA SER A 256 0.17 -16.62 -6.76
C SER A 256 -1.10 -15.78 -6.87
N GLY A 257 -1.18 -14.92 -7.91
CA GLY A 257 -2.21 -13.90 -8.01
C GLY A 257 -2.08 -12.81 -6.94
N VAL A 258 -2.82 -11.72 -7.10
CA VAL A 258 -2.73 -10.57 -6.18
C VAL A 258 -3.28 -10.89 -4.78
N ILE A 259 -4.19 -11.86 -4.65
CA ILE A 259 -4.72 -12.26 -3.34
C ILE A 259 -3.60 -12.79 -2.46
N ARG A 260 -2.76 -13.69 -2.99
CA ARG A 260 -1.67 -14.30 -2.23
C ARG A 260 -0.45 -13.39 -2.11
N ASP A 261 -0.18 -12.59 -3.15
CA ASP A 261 1.00 -11.72 -3.17
C ASP A 261 0.89 -10.54 -2.21
N MET A 262 -0.31 -9.94 -2.11
CA MET A 262 -0.54 -8.65 -1.44
C MET A 262 -1.64 -8.68 -0.37
N ILE A 263 -2.79 -9.30 -0.63
CA ILE A 263 -3.96 -9.14 0.24
C ILE A 263 -3.88 -10.00 1.49
N GLN A 264 -3.58 -11.29 1.31
CA GLN A 264 -3.52 -12.29 2.40
C GLN A 264 -2.49 -11.93 3.48
N ASN A 265 -1.42 -11.24 3.09
CA ASN A 265 -0.36 -10.79 3.99
C ASN A 265 -0.51 -9.29 4.32
N HIS A 266 0.09 -8.41 3.51
CA HIS A 266 0.32 -7.00 3.77
C HIS A 266 -0.96 -6.25 4.16
N LEU A 267 -2.04 -6.40 3.39
CA LEU A 267 -3.27 -5.65 3.65
C LEU A 267 -4.01 -6.15 4.89
N PHE A 268 -3.99 -7.45 5.17
CA PHE A 268 -4.55 -7.99 6.40
C PHE A 268 -3.74 -7.56 7.63
N GLN A 269 -2.43 -7.47 7.53
CA GLN A 269 -1.60 -6.98 8.63
C GLN A 269 -1.84 -5.48 8.89
N MET A 270 -1.94 -4.65 7.85
CA MET A 270 -2.31 -3.24 8.00
C MET A 270 -3.73 -3.07 8.58
N MET A 271 -4.68 -3.88 8.12
CA MET A 271 -6.04 -3.92 8.69
C MET A 271 -6.00 -4.30 10.17
N ALA A 272 -5.16 -5.28 10.53
CA ALA A 272 -4.97 -5.73 11.91
C ALA A 272 -4.53 -4.59 12.82
N TYR A 273 -3.46 -3.89 12.48
CA TYR A 273 -3.00 -2.74 13.27
C TYR A 273 -4.02 -1.61 13.34
N LEU A 274 -4.69 -1.31 12.23
CA LEU A 274 -5.68 -0.24 12.18
C LEU A 274 -6.92 -0.53 13.03
N CYS A 275 -7.35 -1.79 13.12
CA CYS A 275 -8.65 -2.14 13.66
C CYS A 275 -8.59 -2.90 15.00
N MET A 276 -7.45 -3.44 15.43
CA MET A 276 -7.34 -4.16 16.71
C MET A 276 -7.69 -3.29 17.93
N GLU A 277 -8.01 -3.91 19.06
CA GLU A 277 -8.19 -3.18 20.32
C GLU A 277 -6.86 -2.65 20.86
N PRO A 278 -6.86 -1.68 21.79
CA PRO A 278 -5.65 -1.28 22.50
C PRO A 278 -5.02 -2.50 23.20
N PRO A 279 -3.75 -2.83 22.92
CA PRO A 279 -3.08 -3.90 23.63
C PRO A 279 -2.78 -3.46 25.06
N VAL A 280 -2.65 -4.42 25.97
CA VAL A 280 -2.33 -4.15 27.39
C VAL A 280 -0.92 -3.56 27.59
N SER A 281 -0.03 -3.78 26.62
CA SER A 281 1.33 -3.24 26.56
C SER A 281 1.85 -3.29 25.12
N PHE A 282 3.05 -2.74 24.87
CA PHE A 282 3.74 -2.85 23.58
C PHE A 282 4.58 -4.13 23.44
N GLU A 283 4.46 -5.08 24.39
CA GLU A 283 5.11 -6.38 24.28
C GLU A 283 4.62 -7.15 23.05
N ALA A 284 5.53 -7.89 22.41
CA ALA A 284 5.27 -8.62 21.17
C ALA A 284 4.01 -9.51 21.26
N GLU A 285 3.83 -10.23 22.38
CA GLU A 285 2.67 -11.09 22.59
C GLU A 285 1.36 -10.31 22.72
N ALA A 286 1.36 -9.18 23.44
CA ALA A 286 0.16 -8.37 23.63
C ALA A 286 -0.35 -7.83 22.29
N ILE A 287 0.55 -7.34 21.45
CA ILE A 287 0.24 -6.86 20.10
C ILE A 287 -0.25 -8.01 19.21
N ARG A 288 0.48 -9.14 19.16
CA ARG A 288 0.11 -10.28 18.32
C ARG A 288 -1.24 -10.89 18.71
N ASN A 289 -1.56 -10.93 20.01
CA ASN A 289 -2.85 -11.40 20.51
C ASN A 289 -4.01 -10.51 20.04
N GLU A 290 -3.88 -9.18 20.09
CA GLU A 290 -4.95 -8.28 19.61
C GLU A 290 -5.09 -8.31 18.09
N LYS A 291 -4.00 -8.49 17.34
CA LYS A 291 -4.05 -8.75 15.89
C LYS A 291 -4.82 -10.05 15.59
N PHE A 292 -4.51 -11.13 16.32
CA PHE A 292 -5.14 -12.44 16.11
C PHE A 292 -6.63 -12.39 16.43
N LYS A 293 -6.99 -11.76 17.55
CA LYS A 293 -8.38 -11.54 17.97
C LYS A 293 -9.16 -10.74 16.94
N LEU A 294 -8.57 -9.72 16.32
CA LEU A 294 -9.22 -9.00 15.24
C LEU A 294 -9.44 -9.89 14.01
N LEU A 295 -8.39 -10.53 13.49
CA LEU A 295 -8.51 -11.35 12.27
C LEU A 295 -9.48 -12.51 12.47
N SER A 296 -9.51 -13.11 13.66
CA SER A 296 -10.47 -14.15 14.03
C SER A 296 -11.92 -13.66 14.03
N ALA A 297 -12.15 -12.36 14.21
CA ALA A 297 -13.46 -11.74 14.13
C ALA A 297 -13.84 -11.33 12.69
N VAL A 298 -12.95 -11.47 11.71
CA VAL A 298 -13.31 -11.23 10.31
C VAL A 298 -14.27 -12.33 9.85
N ARG A 299 -15.43 -11.93 9.33
CA ARG A 299 -16.43 -12.86 8.84
C ARG A 299 -15.90 -13.64 7.64
N ILE A 300 -15.80 -14.95 7.79
CA ILE A 300 -15.51 -15.86 6.67
C ILE A 300 -16.68 -15.81 5.68
N MET A 301 -16.39 -15.48 4.42
CA MET A 301 -17.42 -15.40 3.38
C MET A 301 -17.97 -16.79 3.07
N LYS A 302 -19.27 -16.90 2.91
CA LYS A 302 -19.85 -18.09 2.28
C LYS A 302 -19.62 -18.02 0.76
N PRO A 303 -19.56 -19.17 0.05
CA PRO A 303 -19.36 -19.17 -1.40
C PRO A 303 -20.34 -18.27 -2.16
N GLU A 304 -21.60 -18.20 -1.72
CA GLU A 304 -22.64 -17.35 -2.30
C GLU A 304 -22.41 -15.84 -2.09
N ASP A 305 -21.68 -15.44 -1.05
CA ASP A 305 -21.39 -14.04 -0.74
C ASP A 305 -20.22 -13.50 -1.59
N VAL A 306 -19.37 -14.37 -2.13
CA VAL A 306 -18.14 -13.98 -2.84
C VAL A 306 -18.41 -13.05 -4.03
N PRO A 307 -19.37 -13.33 -4.94
CA PRO A 307 -19.62 -12.48 -6.11
C PRO A 307 -20.06 -11.04 -5.77
N GLU A 308 -20.70 -10.84 -4.62
CA GLU A 308 -21.20 -9.53 -4.19
C GLU A 308 -20.18 -8.73 -3.38
N ASN A 309 -19.19 -9.40 -2.79
CA ASN A 309 -18.24 -8.79 -1.86
C ASN A 309 -16.80 -8.83 -2.36
N VAL A 310 -16.53 -9.48 -3.50
CA VAL A 310 -15.19 -9.58 -4.07
C VAL A 310 -15.21 -9.33 -5.57
N VAL A 311 -14.27 -8.51 -6.02
CA VAL A 311 -13.99 -8.24 -7.43
C VAL A 311 -12.60 -8.77 -7.75
N ARG A 312 -12.47 -9.44 -8.90
CA ARG A 312 -11.17 -9.76 -9.51
C ARG A 312 -11.02 -9.06 -10.85
N GLY A 313 -9.78 -8.77 -11.22
CA GLY A 313 -9.43 -8.24 -12.53
C GLY A 313 -8.12 -8.79 -13.07
N GLN A 314 -7.96 -8.71 -14.38
CA GLN A 314 -6.73 -9.03 -15.09
C GLN A 314 -6.42 -7.94 -16.11
N TYR A 315 -5.19 -7.40 -16.10
CA TYR A 315 -4.83 -6.32 -17.01
C TYR A 315 -4.69 -6.81 -18.45
N GLY A 316 -5.30 -6.08 -19.38
CA GLY A 316 -5.10 -6.20 -20.82
C GLY A 316 -3.98 -5.30 -21.32
N GLU A 317 -3.88 -5.16 -22.64
CA GLU A 317 -2.97 -4.21 -23.27
C GLU A 317 -3.27 -2.78 -22.81
N GLY A 318 -2.26 -1.92 -22.85
CA GLY A 318 -2.42 -0.53 -22.43
C GLY A 318 -1.14 0.27 -22.61
N VAL A 319 -0.97 1.27 -21.75
CA VAL A 319 0.13 2.23 -21.86
C VAL A 319 0.84 2.33 -20.51
N GLN A 320 2.17 2.25 -20.53
CA GLN A 320 3.02 2.45 -19.35
C GLN A 320 3.08 3.93 -18.97
N SER A 321 3.63 4.23 -17.79
CA SER A 321 3.78 5.62 -17.32
C SER A 321 4.69 6.48 -18.20
N ASP A 322 5.60 5.86 -18.94
CA ASP A 322 6.51 6.52 -19.89
C ASP A 322 5.90 6.70 -21.30
N GLY A 323 4.65 6.25 -21.51
CA GLY A 323 3.95 6.33 -22.79
C GLY A 323 4.19 5.13 -23.73
N SER A 324 5.06 4.19 -23.37
CA SER A 324 5.29 2.98 -24.17
C SER A 324 4.13 1.98 -24.07
N ALA A 325 3.98 1.12 -25.08
CA ALA A 325 2.95 0.09 -25.10
C ALA A 325 3.22 -1.00 -24.04
N ALA A 326 2.18 -1.36 -23.29
CA ALA A 326 2.22 -2.45 -22.32
C ALA A 326 1.49 -3.69 -22.86
N LYS A 327 2.07 -4.86 -22.65
CA LYS A 327 1.49 -6.15 -23.03
C LYS A 327 0.33 -6.52 -22.11
N ALA A 328 -0.62 -7.30 -22.63
CA ALA A 328 -1.62 -7.95 -21.77
C ALA A 328 -0.96 -9.00 -20.88
N TYR A 329 -1.54 -9.27 -19.71
CA TYR A 329 -0.99 -10.21 -18.73
C TYR A 329 -0.69 -11.61 -19.32
N ARG A 330 -1.60 -12.15 -20.13
CA ARG A 330 -1.46 -13.47 -20.81
C ARG A 330 -0.34 -13.52 -21.87
N GLN A 331 0.21 -12.37 -22.25
CA GLN A 331 1.33 -12.26 -23.20
C GLN A 331 2.69 -12.04 -22.48
N GLU A 332 2.67 -11.99 -21.14
CA GLU A 332 3.87 -11.76 -20.33
C GLU A 332 4.76 -13.00 -20.27
N HIS A 333 6.00 -12.80 -19.84
CA HIS A 333 7.00 -13.87 -19.80
C HIS A 333 6.57 -15.02 -18.88
N LEU A 334 6.44 -16.24 -19.45
CA LEU A 334 6.07 -17.47 -18.74
C LEU A 334 4.67 -17.44 -18.09
N VAL A 335 3.73 -16.66 -18.61
CA VAL A 335 2.31 -16.71 -18.20
C VAL A 335 1.53 -17.64 -19.13
N ASP A 336 0.59 -18.41 -18.58
CA ASP A 336 -0.32 -19.23 -19.38
C ASP A 336 -1.21 -18.31 -20.26
N PRO A 337 -1.27 -18.51 -21.60
CA PRO A 337 -2.17 -17.78 -22.49
C PRO A 337 -3.65 -17.87 -22.09
N ASP A 338 -4.06 -18.93 -21.40
CA ASP A 338 -5.43 -19.13 -20.89
C ASP A 338 -5.56 -18.85 -19.38
N SER A 339 -4.57 -18.15 -18.80
CA SER A 339 -4.52 -17.86 -17.38
C SER A 339 -5.80 -17.17 -16.87
N ASN A 340 -6.27 -17.66 -15.73
CA ASN A 340 -7.37 -17.08 -14.96
C ASN A 340 -6.86 -16.34 -13.70
N THR A 341 -5.56 -16.11 -13.60
CA THR A 341 -4.94 -15.47 -12.44
C THR A 341 -5.25 -14.00 -12.40
N GLU A 342 -5.68 -13.52 -11.24
CA GLU A 342 -6.01 -12.12 -11.02
C GLU A 342 -4.74 -11.26 -10.82
N THR A 343 -4.67 -10.15 -11.54
CA THR A 343 -3.67 -9.08 -11.32
C THR A 343 -4.25 -7.91 -10.54
N TYR A 344 -5.54 -7.93 -10.23
CA TYR A 344 -6.27 -6.99 -9.40
C TYR A 344 -7.30 -7.71 -8.56
N ALA A 345 -7.46 -7.31 -7.30
CA ALA A 345 -8.61 -7.72 -6.49
C ALA A 345 -9.06 -6.61 -5.54
N ALA A 346 -10.37 -6.56 -5.28
CA ALA A 346 -10.97 -5.72 -4.26
C ALA A 346 -11.95 -6.54 -3.40
N LEU A 347 -11.86 -6.42 -2.08
CA LEU A 347 -12.66 -7.16 -1.11
C LEU A 347 -13.42 -6.18 -0.22
N LYS A 348 -14.66 -6.52 0.10
CA LYS A 348 -15.47 -5.89 1.14
C LYS A 348 -15.59 -6.87 2.31
N LEU A 349 -14.90 -6.58 3.40
CA LEU A 349 -14.87 -7.40 4.61
C LEU A 349 -15.78 -6.83 5.70
N ARG A 350 -16.23 -7.73 6.58
CA ARG A 350 -16.96 -7.40 7.81
C ARG A 350 -16.22 -7.97 9.00
N ILE A 351 -16.15 -7.20 10.08
CA ILE A 351 -15.54 -7.61 11.35
C ILE A 351 -16.67 -7.74 12.38
N ASP A 352 -16.92 -8.96 12.84
CA ASP A 352 -18.00 -9.33 13.74
C ASP A 352 -17.59 -9.16 15.20
N ASN A 353 -17.37 -7.90 15.61
CA ASN A 353 -17.15 -7.53 17.00
C ASN A 353 -17.89 -6.21 17.36
N TRP A 354 -17.94 -5.86 18.64
CA TRP A 354 -18.67 -4.68 19.13
C TRP A 354 -18.20 -3.36 18.54
N ARG A 355 -16.89 -3.22 18.29
CA ARG A 355 -16.28 -1.99 17.78
C ARG A 355 -16.61 -1.76 16.31
N TRP A 356 -16.60 -2.80 15.49
CA TRP A 356 -16.68 -2.70 14.03
C TRP A 356 -17.98 -3.21 13.42
N HIS A 357 -18.93 -3.69 14.22
CA HIS A 357 -20.21 -4.17 13.71
C HIS A 357 -20.88 -3.13 12.80
N GLY A 358 -21.16 -3.54 11.55
CA GLY A 358 -21.80 -2.69 10.54
C GLY A 358 -20.86 -1.75 9.77
N VAL A 359 -19.58 -1.67 10.11
CA VAL A 359 -18.56 -0.90 9.39
C VAL A 359 -17.86 -1.80 8.37
N PRO A 360 -18.04 -1.59 7.05
CA PRO A 360 -17.30 -2.34 6.05
C PRO A 360 -15.85 -1.87 5.97
N VAL A 361 -14.94 -2.83 5.78
CA VAL A 361 -13.53 -2.57 5.45
C VAL A 361 -13.31 -2.98 4.00
N PHE A 362 -12.90 -2.02 3.17
CA PHE A 362 -12.60 -2.24 1.76
C PHE A 362 -11.10 -2.39 1.57
N LEU A 363 -10.67 -3.48 0.97
CA LEU A 363 -9.29 -3.72 0.60
C LEU A 363 -9.20 -3.72 -0.92
N ARG A 364 -8.17 -3.12 -1.50
CA ARG A 364 -7.86 -3.30 -2.92
C ARG A 364 -6.37 -3.34 -3.18
N SER A 365 -5.97 -4.19 -4.11
CA SER A 365 -4.63 -4.21 -4.65
C SER A 365 -4.62 -4.60 -6.11
N GLY A 366 -3.62 -4.14 -6.86
CA GLY A 366 -3.46 -4.54 -8.24
C GLY A 366 -2.20 -4.00 -8.91
N LYS A 367 -1.81 -4.68 -9.98
CA LYS A 367 -0.67 -4.37 -10.86
C LYS A 367 -1.13 -3.74 -12.17
N GLY A 368 -0.21 -3.05 -12.83
CA GLY A 368 -0.47 -2.34 -14.09
C GLY A 368 -1.52 -1.23 -13.93
N LEU A 369 -1.56 -0.58 -12.78
CA LEU A 369 -2.48 0.53 -12.50
C LEU A 369 -1.81 1.88 -12.76
N ARG A 370 -2.61 2.94 -12.83
CA ARG A 370 -2.11 4.28 -13.16
C ARG A 370 -1.07 4.83 -12.17
N THR A 371 -1.23 4.52 -10.87
CA THR A 371 -0.47 5.16 -9.79
C THR A 371 0.04 4.13 -8.79
N LYS A 372 1.30 4.26 -8.37
CA LYS A 372 1.83 3.53 -7.23
C LYS A 372 1.37 4.21 -5.94
N SER A 373 0.66 3.51 -5.08
CA SER A 373 0.16 4.09 -3.83
C SER A 373 -0.22 3.01 -2.82
N THR A 374 0.25 3.16 -1.59
CA THR A 374 -0.23 2.45 -0.41
C THR A 374 -0.81 3.48 0.55
N GLU A 375 -2.11 3.38 0.83
CA GLU A 375 -2.82 4.35 1.65
C GLU A 375 -4.00 3.72 2.41
N ILE A 376 -4.30 4.28 3.57
CA ILE A 376 -5.44 3.92 4.41
C ILE A 376 -6.33 5.15 4.57
N VAL A 377 -7.63 4.97 4.37
CA VAL A 377 -8.64 6.03 4.53
C VAL A 377 -9.66 5.58 5.57
N VAL A 378 -9.75 6.35 6.65
CA VAL A 378 -10.81 6.23 7.65
C VAL A 378 -11.83 7.32 7.36
N GLN A 379 -13.01 6.91 6.88
CA GLN A 379 -14.11 7.82 6.62
C GLN A 379 -15.03 7.88 7.83
N PHE A 380 -15.20 9.07 8.40
CA PHE A 380 -16.15 9.28 9.50
C PHE A 380 -17.60 9.39 8.98
N ARG A 381 -18.57 9.22 9.87
CA ARG A 381 -19.97 9.50 9.59
C ARG A 381 -20.17 11.00 9.43
N ARG A 382 -21.12 11.37 8.56
CA ARG A 382 -21.49 12.76 8.37
C ARG A 382 -22.24 13.27 9.61
N ALA A 383 -21.97 14.53 9.99
CA ALA A 383 -22.70 15.19 11.06
C ALA A 383 -24.20 15.35 10.73
N PRO A 384 -25.09 15.36 11.73
CA PRO A 384 -26.51 15.64 11.51
C PRO A 384 -26.75 17.03 10.91
N GLU A 385 -27.66 17.12 9.95
CA GLU A 385 -27.94 18.35 9.20
C GLU A 385 -28.75 19.40 9.97
N PHE A 386 -29.51 19.00 11.00
CA PHE A 386 -30.54 19.84 11.60
C PHE A 386 -30.02 21.16 12.18
N THR A 387 -28.81 21.19 12.74
CA THR A 387 -28.18 22.40 13.31
C THR A 387 -27.96 23.49 12.27
N PHE A 388 -27.77 23.11 11.00
CA PHE A 388 -27.46 24.03 9.91
C PHE A 388 -28.68 24.36 9.03
N ARG A 389 -29.89 23.91 9.42
CA ARG A 389 -31.13 24.26 8.73
C ARG A 389 -31.32 25.78 8.68
N GLY A 390 -31.80 26.28 7.54
CA GLY A 390 -31.93 27.72 7.30
C GLY A 390 -30.61 28.42 6.95
N THR A 391 -29.53 27.65 6.75
CA THR A 391 -28.24 28.18 6.26
C THR A 391 -27.77 27.41 5.01
N PRO A 392 -26.96 28.03 4.14
CA PRO A 392 -26.37 27.34 2.99
C PRO A 392 -25.48 26.14 3.37
N ALA A 393 -25.01 26.06 4.62
CA ALA A 393 -24.17 24.97 5.10
C ALA A 393 -24.85 23.60 5.11
N VAL A 394 -26.19 23.52 5.18
CA VAL A 394 -26.94 22.26 5.24
C VAL A 394 -26.55 21.32 4.08
N ASP A 395 -26.33 21.90 2.91
CA ASP A 395 -26.00 21.24 1.66
C ASP A 395 -24.49 21.07 1.41
N GLN A 396 -23.69 21.47 2.39
CA GLN A 396 -22.23 21.48 2.34
C GLN A 396 -21.60 20.56 3.40
N LEU A 397 -22.43 19.87 4.19
CA LEU A 397 -21.97 18.90 5.17
C LEU A 397 -21.44 17.64 4.47
N GLU A 398 -20.13 17.50 4.49
CA GLU A 398 -19.42 16.29 4.08
C GLU A 398 -18.84 15.56 5.27
N ALA A 399 -18.67 14.26 5.12
CA ALA A 399 -18.00 13.43 6.09
C ALA A 399 -16.49 13.77 6.17
N ASN A 400 -15.95 13.74 7.39
CA ASN A 400 -14.53 13.93 7.65
C ASN A 400 -13.74 12.70 7.18
N GLN A 401 -12.47 12.90 6.83
CA GLN A 401 -11.57 11.84 6.38
C GLN A 401 -10.25 11.95 7.13
N LEU A 402 -9.74 10.83 7.60
CA LEU A 402 -8.36 10.69 8.04
C LEU A 402 -7.64 9.75 7.08
N ILE A 403 -6.54 10.21 6.50
CA ILE A 403 -5.83 9.53 5.43
C ILE A 403 -4.38 9.30 5.87
N PHE A 404 -3.97 8.04 5.95
CA PHE A 404 -2.58 7.66 6.17
C PHE A 404 -1.96 7.31 4.81
N ARG A 405 -0.94 8.07 4.41
CA ARG A 405 -0.13 7.79 3.22
C ARG A 405 1.06 6.96 3.67
N ILE A 406 1.02 5.67 3.34
CA ILE A 406 2.06 4.71 3.74
C ILE A 406 3.26 4.81 2.80
N GLN A 407 3.01 4.93 1.49
CA GLN A 407 4.04 5.14 0.46
C GLN A 407 3.39 5.38 -0.92
N PRO A 408 3.87 6.28 -1.79
CA PRO A 408 4.85 7.35 -1.52
C PRO A 408 4.19 8.53 -0.78
N ASP A 409 4.99 9.57 -0.51
CA ASP A 409 4.59 10.81 0.14
C ASP A 409 4.09 10.55 1.56
N GLU A 410 4.93 9.89 2.35
CA GLU A 410 4.68 9.40 3.69
C GLU A 410 4.11 10.52 4.59
N GLY A 411 2.93 10.30 5.17
CA GLY A 411 2.29 11.32 5.99
C GLY A 411 0.85 11.02 6.39
N ILE A 412 0.24 11.98 7.08
CA ILE A 412 -1.13 11.91 7.58
C ILE A 412 -1.89 13.17 7.14
N GLU A 413 -3.09 13.01 6.59
CA GLU A 413 -3.98 14.11 6.20
C GLU A 413 -5.33 13.97 6.91
N LEU A 414 -5.73 15.01 7.64
CA LEU A 414 -7.07 15.15 8.21
C LEU A 414 -7.87 16.15 7.38
N ARG A 415 -9.00 15.70 6.81
CA ARG A 415 -9.95 16.54 6.07
C ARG A 415 -11.21 16.75 6.87
N PHE A 416 -11.54 18.01 7.13
CA PHE A 416 -12.71 18.41 7.91
C PHE A 416 -13.33 19.70 7.36
N LEU A 417 -14.48 20.12 7.90
CA LEU A 417 -15.17 21.34 7.46
C LEU A 417 -14.81 22.53 8.35
N ALA A 418 -14.59 23.68 7.74
CA ALA A 418 -14.42 24.95 8.43
C ALA A 418 -15.41 26.00 7.88
N LYS A 419 -15.86 26.92 8.75
CA LYS A 419 -16.67 28.06 8.32
C LYS A 419 -15.83 28.95 7.41
N ARG A 420 -16.40 29.31 6.27
CA ARG A 420 -15.81 30.32 5.40
C ARG A 420 -15.85 31.71 6.08
N PRO A 421 -14.76 32.48 6.05
CA PRO A 421 -14.79 33.89 6.45
C PRO A 421 -15.86 34.67 5.69
N GLY A 422 -16.72 35.39 6.40
CA GLY A 422 -17.87 36.10 5.83
C GLY A 422 -19.13 36.06 6.73
N PRO A 423 -20.18 36.81 6.39
CA PRO A 423 -21.38 36.93 7.23
C PRO A 423 -22.27 35.67 7.19
N SER A 424 -22.30 34.96 6.06
CA SER A 424 -23.15 33.78 5.87
C SER A 424 -22.47 32.50 6.36
N MET A 425 -23.25 31.54 6.88
CA MET A 425 -22.75 30.24 7.33
C MET A 425 -22.55 29.30 6.14
N HIS A 426 -21.36 29.35 5.56
CA HIS A 426 -20.89 28.42 4.53
C HIS A 426 -19.79 27.54 5.10
N MET A 427 -19.82 26.25 4.77
CA MET A 427 -18.83 25.25 5.17
C MET A 427 -17.95 24.89 3.97
N ARG A 428 -16.66 24.78 4.22
CA ARG A 428 -15.67 24.35 3.23
C ARG A 428 -14.78 23.26 3.79
N LYS A 429 -14.46 22.26 2.96
CA LYS A 429 -13.46 21.25 3.30
C LYS A 429 -12.06 21.88 3.33
N VAL A 430 -11.37 21.68 4.43
CA VAL A 430 -9.98 22.09 4.63
C VAL A 430 -9.15 20.88 5.06
N ASN A 431 -7.85 20.97 4.86
CA ASN A 431 -6.90 19.90 5.14
C ASN A 431 -5.90 20.36 6.21
N MET A 432 -5.59 19.47 7.14
CA MET A 432 -4.38 19.53 7.96
C MET A 432 -3.45 18.40 7.51
N ASN A 433 -2.21 18.72 7.19
CA ASN A 433 -1.22 17.78 6.68
C ASN A 433 -0.06 17.65 7.66
N PHE A 434 0.40 16.42 7.80
CA PHE A 434 1.65 16.05 8.41
C PHE A 434 2.45 15.24 7.38
N GLU A 435 3.71 15.59 7.17
CA GLU A 435 4.62 14.96 6.21
C GLU A 435 5.90 14.54 6.94
N TYR A 436 6.35 13.30 6.72
CA TYR A 436 7.53 12.78 7.42
C TYR A 436 8.81 13.55 7.06
N ASP A 437 8.99 13.84 5.77
CA ASP A 437 10.18 14.54 5.26
C ASP A 437 10.29 15.99 5.78
N GLU A 438 9.16 16.62 6.14
CA GLU A 438 9.15 17.96 6.73
C GLU A 438 9.40 17.92 8.25
N ALA A 439 8.86 16.90 8.91
CA ALA A 439 8.89 16.80 10.37
C ALA A 439 10.15 16.12 10.93
N PHE A 440 10.79 15.24 10.15
CA PHE A 440 11.91 14.42 10.60
C PHE A 440 13.08 14.48 9.61
N THR A 441 14.30 14.43 10.14
CA THR A 441 15.54 14.48 9.35
C THR A 441 16.04 13.10 8.90
N VAL A 442 15.57 12.03 9.56
CA VAL A 442 15.97 10.65 9.30
C VAL A 442 15.05 10.04 8.25
N HIS A 443 15.66 9.46 7.22
CA HIS A 443 14.91 8.80 6.14
C HIS A 443 14.44 7.43 6.61
N PRO A 444 13.16 7.07 6.45
CA PRO A 444 12.65 5.78 6.88
C PRO A 444 13.40 4.63 6.18
N GLY A 445 13.74 3.60 6.95
CA GLY A 445 14.42 2.40 6.44
C GLY A 445 13.55 1.60 5.47
N THR A 446 14.16 0.67 4.73
CA THR A 446 13.50 -0.15 3.70
C THR A 446 12.51 -1.21 4.21
N GLY A 447 12.16 -1.16 5.51
CA GLY A 447 11.39 -2.17 6.24
C GLY A 447 12.25 -3.36 6.70
N TYR A 448 13.14 -3.86 5.84
CA TYR A 448 14.06 -4.94 6.19
C TYR A 448 15.05 -4.56 7.29
N GLU A 449 15.53 -3.30 7.30
CA GLU A 449 16.41 -2.78 8.35
C GLU A 449 15.77 -2.98 9.74
N THR A 450 14.56 -2.48 9.93
CA THR A 450 13.84 -2.60 11.20
C THR A 450 13.56 -4.05 11.57
N MET A 451 13.12 -4.88 10.61
CA MET A 451 12.84 -6.29 10.90
C MET A 451 14.10 -7.07 11.28
N LEU A 452 15.22 -6.89 10.58
CA LEU A 452 16.48 -7.56 10.92
C LEU A 452 16.95 -7.17 12.32
N HIS A 453 16.91 -5.87 12.61
CA HIS A 453 17.26 -5.32 13.92
C HIS A 453 16.38 -5.91 15.05
N ASP A 454 15.06 -5.89 14.89
CA ASP A 454 14.12 -6.37 15.91
C ASP A 454 14.24 -7.87 16.12
N CYS A 455 14.50 -8.64 15.06
CA CYS A 455 14.77 -10.07 15.20
C CYS A 455 16.05 -10.34 15.99
N MET A 456 17.12 -9.53 15.81
CA MET A 456 18.35 -9.65 16.61
C MET A 456 18.12 -9.24 18.07
N ARG A 457 17.19 -8.34 18.35
CA ARG A 457 16.75 -8.00 19.73
C ARG A 457 15.82 -9.03 20.34
N GLY A 458 15.17 -9.83 19.52
CA GLY A 458 14.19 -10.82 19.95
C GLY A 458 12.77 -10.28 19.98
N ASP A 459 12.53 -9.07 19.49
CA ASP A 459 11.19 -8.51 19.38
C ASP A 459 10.44 -9.11 18.17
N ALA A 460 9.37 -9.84 18.47
CA ALA A 460 8.52 -10.47 17.47
C ALA A 460 7.26 -9.64 17.14
N SER A 461 7.14 -8.40 17.62
CA SER A 461 5.96 -7.54 17.46
C SER A 461 5.57 -7.28 16.00
N LEU A 462 6.58 -7.18 15.12
CA LEU A 462 6.43 -6.97 13.67
C LEU A 462 6.34 -8.27 12.85
N PHE A 463 6.36 -9.44 13.51
CA PHE A 463 6.40 -10.73 12.83
C PHE A 463 5.08 -11.49 12.96
N SER A 464 4.73 -12.23 11.91
CA SER A 464 3.47 -13.00 11.91
C SER A 464 3.65 -14.30 12.70
N ARG A 465 2.79 -14.51 13.70
CA ARG A 465 2.67 -15.80 14.41
C ARG A 465 1.91 -16.81 13.55
N SER A 466 2.12 -18.11 13.80
CA SER A 466 1.47 -19.20 13.03
C SER A 466 -0.05 -19.05 12.94
N ASP A 467 -0.71 -18.74 14.06
CA ASP A 467 -2.17 -18.54 14.14
C ASP A 467 -2.68 -17.36 13.29
N LEU A 468 -1.94 -16.26 13.25
CA LEU A 468 -2.21 -15.11 12.39
C LEU A 468 -2.16 -15.50 10.91
N VAL A 469 -1.12 -16.23 10.50
CA VAL A 469 -0.96 -16.68 9.10
C VAL A 469 -2.11 -17.60 8.70
N GLU A 470 -2.47 -18.57 9.53
CA GLU A 470 -3.56 -19.50 9.26
C GLU A 470 -4.94 -18.82 9.24
N THR A 471 -5.16 -17.84 10.12
CA THR A 471 -6.39 -17.06 10.14
C THR A 471 -6.53 -16.22 8.88
N SER A 472 -5.45 -15.54 8.46
CA SER A 472 -5.40 -14.84 7.18
C SER A 472 -5.75 -15.75 5.99
N TRP A 473 -5.21 -16.97 5.95
CA TRP A 473 -5.57 -17.94 4.92
C TRP A 473 -7.03 -18.36 4.97
N SER A 474 -7.56 -18.59 6.17
CA SER A 474 -8.96 -18.98 6.36
C SER A 474 -9.93 -17.93 5.81
N ILE A 475 -9.60 -16.64 5.94
CA ILE A 475 -10.41 -15.53 5.41
C ILE A 475 -10.48 -15.55 3.87
N VAL A 476 -9.35 -15.81 3.19
CA VAL A 476 -9.29 -15.77 1.72
C VAL A 476 -9.64 -17.11 1.06
N GLN A 477 -9.59 -18.24 1.78
CA GLN A 477 -9.82 -19.58 1.21
C GLN A 477 -11.13 -19.68 0.41
N PRO A 478 -12.29 -19.20 0.91
CA PRO A 478 -13.53 -19.26 0.13
C PRO A 478 -13.47 -18.49 -1.20
N VAL A 479 -12.69 -17.41 -1.24
CA VAL A 479 -12.48 -16.62 -2.47
C VAL A 479 -11.66 -17.41 -3.48
N LEU A 480 -10.58 -18.06 -3.01
CA LEU A 480 -9.73 -18.91 -3.84
C LEU A 480 -10.52 -20.09 -4.42
N ASP A 481 -11.30 -20.78 -3.59
CA ASP A 481 -12.13 -21.91 -4.02
C ASP A 481 -13.18 -21.49 -5.07
N ALA A 482 -13.84 -20.34 -4.85
CA ALA A 482 -14.82 -19.79 -5.79
C ALA A 482 -14.18 -19.44 -7.14
N TRP A 483 -12.96 -18.92 -7.14
CA TRP A 483 -12.26 -18.52 -8.36
C TRP A 483 -11.62 -19.67 -9.12
N THR A 484 -11.20 -20.72 -8.41
CA THR A 484 -10.72 -21.97 -9.03
C THR A 484 -11.88 -22.73 -9.67
N SER A 485 -13.06 -22.76 -9.04
CA SER A 485 -14.24 -23.46 -9.56
C SER A 485 -14.92 -22.73 -10.72
N ARG A 486 -14.80 -21.40 -10.81
CA ARG A 486 -15.42 -20.59 -11.86
C ARG A 486 -14.43 -19.62 -12.50
N LYS A 487 -14.08 -19.84 -13.76
CA LYS A 487 -13.25 -18.91 -14.56
C LYS A 487 -13.94 -17.57 -14.79
N ALA A 488 -13.16 -16.51 -14.95
CA ALA A 488 -13.66 -15.18 -15.27
C ALA A 488 -14.08 -15.16 -16.73
N ALA A 489 -15.30 -14.70 -17.00
CA ALA A 489 -15.81 -14.62 -18.38
C ALA A 489 -15.35 -13.34 -19.09
N ASP A 490 -14.87 -12.36 -18.33
CA ASP A 490 -14.58 -11.00 -18.78
C ASP A 490 -13.09 -10.66 -18.82
N PHE A 491 -12.19 -11.60 -18.51
CA PHE A 491 -10.75 -11.35 -18.54
C PHE A 491 -10.19 -11.26 -19.97
N PRO A 492 -9.31 -10.29 -20.27
CA PRO A 492 -8.90 -9.17 -19.41
C PRO A 492 -9.97 -8.07 -19.33
N ASN A 493 -10.18 -7.51 -18.12
CA ASN A 493 -11.30 -6.59 -17.85
C ASN A 493 -10.87 -5.16 -17.43
N TYR A 494 -9.57 -4.84 -17.47
CA TYR A 494 -9.09 -3.47 -17.35
C TYR A 494 -7.80 -3.26 -18.16
N PRO A 495 -7.58 -2.10 -18.82
CA PRO A 495 -6.33 -1.83 -19.53
C PRO A 495 -5.15 -1.58 -18.57
N PHE A 496 -3.94 -1.91 -19.01
CA PHE A 496 -2.73 -1.46 -18.30
C PHE A 496 -2.67 0.07 -18.23
N GLY A 497 -2.27 0.61 -17.07
CA GLY A 497 -2.20 2.04 -16.80
C GLY A 497 -3.55 2.67 -16.41
N SER A 498 -4.63 1.89 -16.33
CA SER A 498 -5.95 2.37 -15.93
C SER A 498 -6.15 2.39 -14.40
N TRP A 499 -7.38 2.68 -13.94
CA TRP A 499 -7.72 2.67 -12.51
C TRP A 499 -8.21 1.31 -11.99
N GLY A 500 -8.19 0.27 -12.81
CA GLY A 500 -8.68 -1.07 -12.48
C GLY A 500 -10.10 -1.34 -12.99
N PRO A 501 -10.67 -2.52 -12.70
CA PRO A 501 -11.95 -2.94 -13.27
C PRO A 501 -13.12 -2.10 -12.74
N LYS A 502 -14.10 -1.80 -13.60
CA LYS A 502 -15.32 -1.04 -13.26
C LYS A 502 -16.02 -1.60 -12.01
N ALA A 503 -16.15 -2.92 -11.92
CA ALA A 503 -16.83 -3.59 -10.80
C ALA A 503 -16.24 -3.23 -9.42
N ALA A 504 -14.95 -2.88 -9.34
CA ALA A 504 -14.33 -2.47 -8.08
C ALA A 504 -14.84 -1.10 -7.58
N PHE A 505 -15.30 -0.24 -8.48
CA PHE A 505 -15.94 1.03 -8.14
C PHE A 505 -17.37 0.81 -7.66
N ASP A 506 -18.08 -0.16 -8.25
CA ASP A 506 -19.45 -0.51 -7.88
C ASP A 506 -19.52 -1.23 -6.52
N LEU A 507 -18.45 -1.93 -6.12
CA LEU A 507 -18.35 -2.70 -4.86
C LEU A 507 -18.63 -1.88 -3.59
N LEU A 508 -18.37 -0.56 -3.59
CA LEU A 508 -18.54 0.29 -2.41
C LEU A 508 -20.01 0.50 -2.03
N GLY A 509 -20.94 0.18 -2.94
CA GLY A 509 -22.37 0.19 -2.71
C GLY A 509 -22.98 1.59 -2.83
N PRO A 510 -23.62 2.15 -1.77
CA PRO A 510 -24.36 3.41 -1.86
C PRO A 510 -23.57 4.54 -2.51
N GLN A 511 -24.24 5.43 -3.26
CA GLN A 511 -23.62 6.50 -4.05
C GLN A 511 -22.68 7.44 -3.26
N HIS A 512 -22.79 7.47 -1.92
CA HIS A 512 -21.95 8.30 -1.06
C HIS A 512 -20.57 7.70 -0.75
N ARG A 513 -20.38 6.37 -0.86
CA ARG A 513 -19.08 5.72 -0.65
C ARG A 513 -18.32 5.65 -1.96
N ARG A 514 -17.08 6.14 -1.95
CA ARG A 514 -16.21 6.17 -3.14
C ARG A 514 -14.78 5.96 -2.72
N TRP A 515 -14.01 5.28 -3.57
CA TRP A 515 -12.58 5.20 -3.40
C TRP A 515 -11.98 6.60 -3.33
N LEU A 516 -10.97 6.79 -2.48
CA LEU A 516 -10.22 8.03 -2.49
C LEU A 516 -9.66 8.28 -3.89
N ALA A 517 -10.02 9.44 -4.44
CA ALA A 517 -9.54 9.91 -5.72
C ALA A 517 -8.25 10.71 -5.53
N ARG A 518 -7.14 10.25 -6.12
CA ARG A 518 -5.95 11.09 -6.28
C ARG A 518 -6.22 12.06 -7.42
N LYS A 519 -6.17 13.35 -7.09
CA LYS A 519 -6.71 14.46 -7.89
C LYS A 519 -5.73 14.81 -9.01
N SER A 520 -6.22 14.96 -10.24
CA SER A 520 -5.39 15.39 -11.36
C SER A 520 -5.64 16.85 -11.70
N ARG A 521 -4.72 17.74 -11.31
CA ARG A 521 -4.71 19.13 -11.79
C ARG A 521 -4.54 19.18 -13.32
N VAL A 522 -3.72 18.28 -13.85
CA VAL A 522 -3.46 18.12 -15.29
C VAL A 522 -4.75 17.84 -16.06
N ALA A 523 -5.69 17.08 -15.49
CA ALA A 523 -6.98 16.82 -16.12
C ALA A 523 -7.80 18.11 -16.29
N LEU A 524 -7.81 19.01 -15.29
CA LEU A 524 -8.54 20.28 -15.38
C LEU A 524 -7.91 21.28 -16.35
N ALA A 525 -6.59 21.33 -16.43
CA ALA A 525 -5.91 22.21 -17.36
C ALA A 525 -6.27 21.95 -18.85
N ARG A 526 -6.79 20.75 -19.17
CA ARG A 526 -7.26 20.38 -20.51
C ARG A 526 -8.65 20.92 -20.84
N VAL A 527 -9.42 21.29 -19.84
CA VAL A 527 -10.78 21.80 -20.03
C VAL A 527 -10.70 23.24 -20.50
N PRO A 528 -11.26 23.60 -21.67
CA PRO A 528 -11.10 24.95 -22.23
C PRO A 528 -11.62 26.05 -21.31
N LEU A 529 -12.65 25.75 -20.52
CA LEU A 529 -13.19 26.64 -19.49
C LEU A 529 -12.12 27.06 -18.45
N PHE A 530 -11.10 26.24 -18.19
CA PHE A 530 -10.07 26.49 -17.19
C PHE A 530 -8.68 26.80 -17.78
N ALA A 531 -8.55 26.97 -19.10
CA ALA A 531 -7.25 27.03 -19.80
C ALA A 531 -6.29 28.11 -19.26
N ASP A 532 -6.82 29.23 -18.78
CA ASP A 532 -6.07 30.39 -18.29
C ASP A 532 -6.16 30.56 -16.76
N SER A 533 -6.50 29.49 -16.06
CA SER A 533 -6.67 29.49 -14.60
C SER A 533 -5.33 29.38 -13.88
N ASP A 534 -5.16 30.15 -12.80
CA ASP A 534 -4.01 30.02 -11.91
C ASP A 534 -4.01 28.68 -11.15
N GLU A 535 -2.85 28.27 -10.62
CA GLU A 535 -2.70 27.00 -9.92
C GLU A 535 -3.65 26.86 -8.72
N THR A 536 -3.92 27.98 -8.03
CA THR A 536 -4.82 28.00 -6.86
C THR A 536 -6.24 27.66 -7.28
N MET A 537 -6.69 28.17 -8.43
CA MET A 537 -7.99 27.86 -9.01
C MET A 537 -8.07 26.40 -9.45
N LEU A 538 -7.09 25.92 -10.21
CA LEU A 538 -7.05 24.54 -10.67
C LEU A 538 -7.05 23.56 -9.48
N GLN A 539 -6.30 23.87 -8.42
CA GLN A 539 -6.26 23.05 -7.22
C GLN A 539 -7.63 23.00 -6.54
N ALA A 540 -8.35 24.12 -6.45
CA ALA A 540 -9.67 24.18 -5.84
C ALA A 540 -10.69 23.29 -6.57
N PHE A 541 -10.77 23.38 -7.89
CA PHE A 541 -11.65 22.54 -8.69
C PHE A 541 -11.18 21.07 -8.72
N ALA A 542 -9.87 20.83 -8.67
CA ALA A 542 -9.33 19.46 -8.64
C ALA A 542 -9.82 18.70 -7.41
N MET A 543 -10.11 19.41 -6.31
CA MET A 543 -10.69 18.81 -5.10
C MET A 543 -12.11 18.29 -5.28
N MET A 544 -12.82 18.76 -6.31
CA MET A 544 -14.21 18.39 -6.60
C MET A 544 -14.34 17.27 -7.65
N LEU A 545 -13.25 16.91 -8.32
CA LEU A 545 -13.26 15.86 -9.34
C LEU A 545 -13.55 14.49 -8.72
N LYS A 546 -14.48 13.77 -9.34
CA LYS A 546 -14.89 12.41 -8.96
C LYS A 546 -14.50 11.44 -10.09
N PRO A 547 -13.69 10.40 -9.83
CA PRO A 547 -13.37 9.40 -10.84
C PRO A 547 -14.58 8.48 -11.06
N LYS A 548 -14.86 8.18 -12.33
CA LYS A 548 -15.81 7.17 -12.78
C LYS A 548 -15.15 6.32 -13.88
N VAL A 549 -15.52 5.05 -13.92
CA VAL A 549 -15.04 4.10 -14.92
C VAL A 549 -16.22 3.54 -15.70
N PHE A 550 -16.04 3.40 -17.02
CA PHE A 550 -17.02 2.83 -17.93
C PHE A 550 -16.35 1.78 -18.82
N ASN A 551 -17.02 0.67 -19.05
CA ASN A 551 -16.61 -0.35 -20.01
C ASN A 551 -17.17 -0.01 -21.40
N ALA A 552 -16.61 -0.64 -22.44
CA ALA A 552 -17.14 -0.51 -23.79
C ALA A 552 -18.64 -0.89 -23.82
N GLY A 553 -19.44 -0.06 -24.48
CA GLY A 553 -20.89 -0.20 -24.56
C GLY A 553 -21.67 0.54 -23.48
N ASP A 554 -21.04 0.95 -22.37
CA ASP A 554 -21.73 1.71 -21.32
C ASP A 554 -22.16 3.10 -21.83
N GLU A 555 -23.41 3.47 -21.57
CA GLU A 555 -23.89 4.83 -21.80
C GLU A 555 -23.50 5.72 -20.62
N ILE A 556 -22.71 6.75 -20.89
CA ILE A 556 -22.22 7.72 -19.89
C ILE A 556 -23.28 8.80 -19.66
N THR A 557 -23.95 9.21 -20.74
CA THR A 557 -25.01 10.21 -20.70
C THR A 557 -26.08 9.86 -21.71
N HIS A 558 -27.34 10.15 -21.40
CA HIS A 558 -28.46 9.91 -22.30
C HIS A 558 -28.97 11.22 -22.93
N ILE A 559 -29.44 11.12 -24.17
CA ILE A 559 -30.13 12.23 -24.83
C ILE A 559 -31.38 12.64 -24.06
N ASP A 560 -31.73 13.93 -24.13
CA ASP A 560 -32.87 14.55 -23.47
C ASP A 560 -32.86 14.54 -21.93
N SER A 561 -31.86 13.91 -21.29
CA SER A 561 -31.63 14.04 -19.85
C SER A 561 -31.16 15.44 -19.50
N VAL A 562 -31.46 15.90 -18.28
CA VAL A 562 -30.98 17.20 -17.79
C VAL A 562 -29.49 17.07 -17.47
N GLY A 563 -28.65 17.84 -18.18
CA GLY A 563 -27.22 17.83 -17.95
C GLY A 563 -26.82 18.75 -16.81
N SER A 564 -26.18 18.19 -15.78
CA SER A 564 -25.62 18.94 -14.65
C SER A 564 -24.14 18.62 -14.38
N GLU A 565 -23.50 17.84 -15.25
CA GLU A 565 -22.14 17.33 -15.05
C GLU A 565 -21.22 17.65 -16.25
N LEU A 566 -19.98 17.99 -15.92
CA LEU A 566 -18.80 17.96 -16.78
C LEU A 566 -18.17 16.57 -16.74
N PHE A 567 -17.62 16.14 -17.88
CA PHE A 567 -16.83 14.93 -18.00
C PHE A 567 -15.50 15.23 -18.71
N ILE A 568 -14.41 14.82 -18.08
CA ILE A 568 -13.04 14.93 -18.59
C ILE A 568 -12.59 13.51 -18.90
N LEU A 569 -12.44 13.19 -20.18
CA LEU A 569 -12.00 11.88 -20.63
C LEU A 569 -10.50 11.79 -20.44
N ASP A 570 -10.07 11.08 -19.40
CA ASP A 570 -8.66 10.96 -19.07
C ASP A 570 -7.99 9.81 -19.82
N GLN A 571 -8.71 8.72 -20.04
CA GLN A 571 -8.31 7.57 -20.85
C GLN A 571 -9.52 7.00 -21.60
N GLY A 572 -9.29 6.48 -22.81
CA GLY A 572 -10.30 5.77 -23.61
C GLY A 572 -10.90 6.60 -24.73
N ARG A 573 -11.95 6.07 -25.37
CA ARG A 573 -12.71 6.73 -26.43
C ARG A 573 -14.21 6.59 -26.21
N VAL A 574 -14.95 7.65 -26.52
CA VAL A 574 -16.41 7.67 -26.43
C VAL A 574 -17.00 8.14 -27.76
N GLU A 575 -18.14 7.59 -28.15
CA GLU A 575 -18.91 8.06 -29.30
C GLU A 575 -20.10 8.90 -28.84
N VAL A 576 -20.43 9.91 -29.64
CA VAL A 576 -21.55 10.81 -29.43
C VAL A 576 -22.64 10.46 -30.44
N LEU A 577 -23.77 9.96 -29.95
CA LEU A 577 -24.90 9.48 -30.73
C LEU A 577 -26.01 10.52 -30.75
N ASP A 578 -26.60 10.78 -31.91
CA ASP A 578 -27.78 11.64 -32.01
C ASP A 578 -29.09 10.89 -31.70
N ARG A 579 -30.25 11.57 -31.83
CA ARG A 579 -31.58 10.98 -31.59
C ARG A 579 -31.88 9.76 -32.46
N THR A 580 -31.22 9.62 -33.61
CA THR A 580 -31.41 8.50 -34.53
C THR A 580 -30.46 7.33 -34.23
N GLY A 581 -29.57 7.48 -33.23
CA GLY A 581 -28.52 6.52 -32.92
C GLY A 581 -27.31 6.61 -33.85
N LYS A 582 -27.23 7.64 -34.70
CA LYS A 582 -26.10 7.85 -35.61
C LYS A 582 -24.94 8.52 -34.87
N VAL A 583 -23.72 8.00 -35.10
CA VAL A 583 -22.48 8.58 -34.58
C VAL A 583 -22.24 9.95 -35.23
N LYS A 584 -22.24 11.00 -34.42
CA LYS A 584 -21.90 12.37 -34.83
C LYS A 584 -20.41 12.64 -34.76
N THR A 585 -19.77 12.17 -33.70
CA THR A 585 -18.34 12.36 -33.46
C THR A 585 -17.84 11.34 -32.43
N VAL A 586 -16.52 11.21 -32.33
CA VAL A 586 -15.83 10.38 -31.34
C VAL A 586 -14.89 11.30 -30.58
N PHE A 587 -14.90 11.18 -29.25
CA PHE A 587 -13.93 11.84 -28.39
C PHE A 587 -12.88 10.84 -27.90
N GLU A 588 -11.63 11.31 -27.83
CA GLU A 588 -10.46 10.58 -27.38
C GLU A 588 -9.92 11.15 -26.06
N ALA A 589 -8.97 10.41 -25.47
CA ALA A 589 -8.30 10.80 -24.23
C ALA A 589 -7.76 12.24 -24.30
N GLY A 590 -8.03 13.02 -23.26
CA GLY A 590 -7.71 14.44 -23.17
C GLY A 590 -8.85 15.37 -23.56
N GLN A 591 -9.87 14.89 -24.26
CA GLN A 591 -11.04 15.68 -24.62
C GLN A 591 -12.09 15.73 -23.50
N VAL A 592 -13.01 16.69 -23.62
CA VAL A 592 -13.94 17.07 -22.57
C VAL A 592 -15.33 17.22 -23.17
N PHE A 593 -16.36 16.86 -22.40
CA PHE A 593 -17.74 17.07 -22.81
C PHE A 593 -18.65 17.40 -21.62
N GLY A 594 -19.77 18.07 -21.89
CA GLY A 594 -20.71 18.49 -20.85
C GLY A 594 -20.30 19.74 -20.07
N GLU A 595 -19.21 20.43 -20.43
CA GLU A 595 -18.80 21.68 -19.77
C GLU A 595 -19.88 22.77 -19.72
N LEU A 596 -20.69 22.89 -20.77
CA LEU A 596 -21.83 23.82 -20.79
C LEU A 596 -22.88 23.48 -19.72
N SER A 597 -22.97 22.23 -19.28
CA SER A 597 -23.88 21.81 -18.20
C SER A 597 -23.46 22.35 -16.83
N LEU A 598 -22.22 22.82 -16.66
CA LEU A 598 -21.81 23.55 -15.45
C LEU A 598 -22.35 24.97 -15.44
N LEU A 599 -22.48 25.58 -16.62
CA LEU A 599 -22.90 26.98 -16.76
C LEU A 599 -24.43 27.08 -16.81
N MET A 600 -25.08 26.25 -17.60
CA MET A 600 -26.52 26.36 -17.85
C MET A 600 -27.21 25.00 -17.82
N THR A 601 -28.41 24.97 -17.25
CA THR A 601 -29.25 23.78 -17.23
C THR A 601 -29.87 23.61 -18.61
N LYS A 602 -29.41 22.60 -19.36
CA LYS A 602 -29.94 22.25 -20.68
C LYS A 602 -30.10 20.74 -20.79
N ARG A 603 -31.10 20.31 -21.56
CA ARG A 603 -31.23 18.92 -21.96
C ARG A 603 -30.07 18.52 -22.86
N ARG A 604 -29.53 17.32 -22.63
CA ARG A 604 -28.44 16.75 -23.43
C ARG A 604 -28.92 16.52 -24.85
N ARG A 605 -28.14 16.95 -25.83
CA ARG A 605 -28.48 16.88 -27.27
C ARG A 605 -28.05 15.56 -27.94
N ALA A 606 -27.37 14.71 -27.20
CA ALA A 606 -26.76 13.47 -27.65
C ALA A 606 -26.64 12.49 -26.50
N THR A 607 -26.68 11.19 -26.81
CA THR A 607 -26.21 10.13 -25.92
C THR A 607 -24.70 10.01 -26.10
N VAL A 608 -23.95 9.79 -25.02
CA VAL A 608 -22.50 9.53 -25.08
C VAL A 608 -22.27 8.12 -24.58
N ARG A 609 -21.65 7.28 -25.41
CA ARG A 609 -21.41 5.87 -25.13
C ARG A 609 -19.91 5.57 -25.19
N ALA A 610 -19.42 4.78 -24.25
CA ALA A 610 -18.03 4.35 -24.24
C ALA A 610 -17.76 3.36 -25.38
N LEU A 611 -16.78 3.65 -26.24
CA LEU A 611 -16.32 2.72 -27.29
C LEU A 611 -15.26 1.75 -26.76
N THR A 612 -14.48 2.19 -25.77
CA THR A 612 -13.48 1.40 -25.08
C THR A 612 -13.72 1.46 -23.58
N TYR A 613 -12.85 0.83 -22.79
CA TYR A 613 -12.73 1.21 -21.38
C TYR A 613 -12.41 2.72 -21.30
N CYS A 614 -13.12 3.43 -20.42
CA CYS A 614 -12.97 4.86 -20.20
C CYS A 614 -12.75 5.18 -18.72
N ALA A 615 -11.66 5.87 -18.42
CA ALA A 615 -11.43 6.52 -17.13
C ALA A 615 -11.81 8.00 -17.26
N ILE A 616 -12.80 8.44 -16.49
CA ILE A 616 -13.39 9.76 -16.63
C ILE A 616 -13.40 10.45 -15.27
N TYR A 617 -12.92 11.70 -15.22
CA TYR A 617 -13.23 12.58 -14.09
C TYR A 617 -14.54 13.31 -14.36
N THR A 618 -15.42 13.34 -13.38
CA THR A 618 -16.66 14.11 -13.44
C THR A 618 -16.70 15.18 -12.36
N MET A 619 -17.32 16.31 -12.68
CA MET A 619 -17.62 17.39 -11.74
C MET A 619 -19.07 17.80 -11.99
N ASN A 620 -19.87 17.86 -10.92
CA ASN A 620 -21.24 18.33 -11.04
C ASN A 620 -21.31 19.87 -10.88
N LYS A 621 -22.40 20.47 -11.36
CA LYS A 621 -22.66 21.90 -11.31
C LYS A 621 -22.67 22.41 -9.87
N ARG A 622 -23.25 21.66 -8.93
CA ARG A 622 -23.30 22.01 -7.50
C ARG A 622 -21.89 22.19 -6.92
N ASP A 623 -20.99 21.25 -7.18
CA ASP A 623 -19.61 21.27 -6.69
C ASP A 623 -18.79 22.37 -7.38
N PHE A 624 -19.03 22.59 -8.68
CA PHE A 624 -18.45 23.71 -9.42
C PHE A 624 -18.88 25.06 -8.84
N CYS A 625 -20.19 25.27 -8.63
CA CYS A 625 -20.73 26.47 -8.02
C CYS A 625 -20.22 26.66 -6.58
N LYS A 626 -20.09 25.60 -5.78
CA LYS A 626 -19.48 25.68 -4.43
C LYS A 626 -18.09 26.33 -4.47
N VAL A 627 -17.22 25.91 -5.39
CA VAL A 627 -15.87 26.50 -5.53
C VAL A 627 -15.93 27.97 -5.96
N LEU A 628 -16.85 28.32 -6.85
CA LEU A 628 -17.06 29.71 -7.30
C LEU A 628 -17.60 30.60 -6.19
N MET A 629 -18.56 30.11 -5.42
CA MET A 629 -19.08 30.81 -4.24
C MET A 629 -17.93 31.12 -3.31
N ASP A 630 -17.05 30.14 -3.04
CA ASP A 630 -15.88 30.27 -2.17
C ASP A 630 -14.86 31.31 -2.65
N ARG A 631 -14.73 31.52 -3.96
CA ARG A 631 -13.79 32.45 -4.57
C ARG A 631 -14.43 33.20 -5.74
N PRO A 632 -15.21 34.27 -5.47
CA PRO A 632 -15.94 35.03 -6.48
C PRO A 632 -15.05 35.58 -7.61
N GLN A 633 -13.79 35.90 -7.31
CA GLN A 633 -12.79 36.31 -8.31
C GLN A 633 -12.50 35.25 -9.38
N PHE A 634 -12.88 33.99 -9.13
CA PHE A 634 -12.84 32.93 -10.13
C PHE A 634 -14.05 32.98 -11.04
N ALA A 635 -15.22 33.35 -10.52
CA ALA A 635 -16.46 33.41 -11.28
C ALA A 635 -16.36 34.44 -12.41
N GLU A 636 -15.87 35.65 -12.13
CA GLU A 636 -15.70 36.69 -13.16
C GLU A 636 -14.78 36.22 -14.30
N ARG A 637 -13.62 35.65 -13.97
CA ARG A 637 -12.68 35.11 -14.96
C ARG A 637 -13.31 33.99 -15.79
N LEU A 638 -13.97 33.04 -15.14
CA LEU A 638 -14.61 31.92 -15.83
C LEU A 638 -15.81 32.37 -16.67
N MET A 639 -16.54 33.42 -16.26
CA MET A 639 -17.62 34.00 -17.07
C MET A 639 -17.07 34.72 -18.30
N GLN A 640 -15.92 35.38 -18.19
CA GLN A 640 -15.25 35.98 -19.34
C GLN A 640 -14.83 34.90 -20.36
N VAL A 641 -14.17 33.84 -19.90
CA VAL A 641 -13.85 32.67 -20.73
C VAL A 641 -15.12 32.05 -21.32
N ALA A 642 -16.21 32.00 -20.56
CA ALA A 642 -17.48 31.47 -21.03
C ALA A 642 -18.10 32.30 -22.18
N ARG A 643 -18.02 33.63 -22.08
CA ARG A 643 -18.46 34.55 -23.15
C ARG A 643 -17.60 34.37 -24.39
N ASP A 644 -16.28 34.39 -24.22
CA ASP A 644 -15.32 34.39 -25.33
C ASP A 644 -15.32 33.06 -26.08
N ARG A 645 -15.42 31.92 -25.37
CA ARG A 645 -15.30 30.58 -25.98
C ARG A 645 -16.63 29.94 -26.33
N TYR A 646 -17.71 30.26 -25.62
CA TYR A 646 -18.99 29.57 -25.77
C TYR A 646 -20.16 30.48 -26.14
N ASN A 647 -19.92 31.79 -26.30
CA ASN A 647 -20.95 32.79 -26.57
C ASN A 647 -22.11 32.72 -25.54
N VAL A 648 -21.76 32.42 -24.29
CA VAL A 648 -22.71 32.36 -23.17
C VAL A 648 -22.71 33.72 -22.47
N ILE A 649 -23.81 34.46 -22.62
CA ILE A 649 -24.04 35.70 -21.88
C ILE A 649 -24.83 35.33 -20.63
N MET A 650 -24.13 35.24 -19.50
CA MET A 650 -24.71 34.94 -18.19
C MET A 650 -23.94 35.74 -17.14
N ASP A 651 -24.66 36.22 -16.13
CA ASP A 651 -24.05 36.89 -14.99
C ASP A 651 -23.55 35.86 -13.96
N ALA A 652 -22.49 36.18 -13.22
CA ALA A 652 -22.00 35.33 -12.15
C ALA A 652 -23.08 35.08 -11.07
N GLY A 653 -23.92 36.08 -10.78
CA GLY A 653 -25.04 35.95 -9.85
C GLY A 653 -26.11 34.96 -10.33
N GLU A 654 -26.46 34.98 -11.61
CA GLU A 654 -27.44 34.06 -12.20
C GLU A 654 -26.96 32.61 -12.18
N LEU A 655 -25.68 32.38 -12.47
CA LEU A 655 -25.07 31.05 -12.39
C LEU A 655 -25.11 30.48 -10.96
N LEU A 656 -24.77 31.32 -9.99
CA LEU A 656 -24.72 30.92 -8.59
C LEU A 656 -26.12 30.65 -8.03
N ALA A 657 -27.13 31.44 -8.42
CA ALA A 657 -28.53 31.23 -8.05
C ALA A 657 -29.11 29.94 -8.67
N GLY A 658 -28.76 29.63 -9.93
CA GLY A 658 -29.20 28.41 -10.61
C GLY A 658 -28.50 27.11 -10.16
N GLY A 659 -27.59 27.18 -9.19
CA GLY A 659 -26.97 26.01 -8.56
C GLY A 659 -27.80 25.45 -7.38
N GLU A 660 -28.72 26.25 -6.83
CA GLU A 660 -29.55 25.89 -5.66
C GLU A 660 -30.87 25.19 -6.05
N THR A 661 -31.29 25.26 -7.32
CA THR A 661 -32.66 24.91 -7.77
C THR A 661 -32.81 23.58 -8.52
N VAL A 662 -31.84 22.66 -8.46
CA VAL A 662 -31.84 21.44 -9.31
C VAL A 662 -32.56 20.23 -8.68
N ASP A 663 -33.05 20.32 -7.44
CA ASP A 663 -33.81 19.24 -6.77
C ASP A 663 -35.28 19.66 -6.49
N GLU A 664 -36.03 19.97 -7.54
CA GLU A 664 -37.50 19.82 -7.57
C GLU A 664 -37.93 18.78 -8.61
#